data_AF-A0A7R8ZV52-F1
#
_entry.id   AF-A0A7R8ZV52-F1
#
_cell.length_a   1.000
_cell.length_b   1.000
_cell.length_c   1.000
_cell.angle_alpha   90.00
_cell.angle_beta   90.00
_cell.angle_gamma   90.00
#
_symmetry.space_group_name_H-M   'P 1'
#
loop_
_entity.id
_entity.type
_entity.pdbx_description
1 polymer ?
#
loop_
_entity_poly.entity_id
_entity_poly.type
_entity_poly.pdbx_seq_one_letter_code
_entity_poly.pdbx_strand_id
1 'polypeptide(L)'
;MIEVRSIWLLALFYLASTVTFAAARPIPKPPALQASGYLLADFNSGAILAEDNAHQQIEPASITKIMTAYVVYRALAEGSISESDQVLVSKKAWQMEGSRMFIEVDTQVGVADLLKGLAIQSGNDAAVALAEHVAGSEEGMVVLMNRQAQRLGMTESYFANVTGLPAEGHVMSATDIMILVKALITEFPDRYKLYSEKSFKYNEIKQDNRNRLLWLDKSVDGVKTGHTESAGYCLVSSAEREGMRLIAVVLGTQSDNARTSQSRTLINYGYRFYETRRLYPADESLADARVWKGQADNVKLGLEKDLYVTFPRGQYDQLDAKLDRQRIIEAPIPVGASLGEVTVSLDDEVLTSRPLIAMQGVEEGGFFRNIVDSVLLCIAYLNGRFQLLERTSIPVLDRGFIFGDGIYEVVPVYGGKPFQSVGIEDPLTELQWVQTLRDLVEQNDEDDVGVYIQVTRGVAPRQHAFPEDTKPTVFMMVQDLPKDAPADDSVGLSAMTSEDFRWMRCDIKSVSLLANVMLKQMAVEQGADEMILLRNGYVTEGASSNVFAVVSGEVLTPPLSGLLLGGITRRVVVDLCRKHSMPLREAALSLRSLQHADEIWLTSSTKGVAPVVSLDGRPVNEGMPGPVWQQMDSWYRQRAGQVSREYGSDVDLAVVTSDEHSKEELIEFPCEYEVKVMGLDNPEFHAEVKRIITTHVADVADEHFRLKPSAKGKYVSVSASVYVESRTHLETLY
;
A
#
# COMPACT_ATOMS: atom_id res chain seq x y z
N MET A 1 22.12 -69.46 31.38
CA MET A 1 22.73 -68.45 30.48
C MET A 1 21.64 -67.44 30.17
N ILE A 2 21.60 -66.34 30.92
CA ILE A 2 22.23 -65.04 30.60
C ILE A 2 21.18 -64.11 29.95
N GLU A 3 20.82 -63.11 30.75
CA GLU A 3 20.50 -61.72 30.40
C GLU A 3 19.42 -61.42 29.35
N VAL A 4 18.22 -61.08 29.86
CA VAL A 4 17.47 -59.91 29.37
C VAL A 4 16.80 -59.26 30.57
N ARG A 5 17.38 -58.18 31.11
CA ARG A 5 16.71 -57.16 31.98
C ARG A 5 17.76 -56.19 32.53
N SER A 6 18.27 -55.24 31.73
CA SER A 6 19.02 -54.07 32.24
C SER A 6 19.27 -52.99 31.16
N ILE A 7 18.29 -52.60 30.33
CA ILE A 7 18.49 -51.47 29.39
C ILE A 7 17.34 -50.43 29.38
N TRP A 8 16.18 -50.69 29.97
CA TRP A 8 15.02 -49.77 29.87
C TRP A 8 14.85 -48.75 31.01
N LEU A 9 15.85 -48.56 31.89
CA LEU A 9 15.74 -47.65 33.04
C LEU A 9 16.66 -46.41 33.00
N LEU A 10 17.48 -46.25 31.95
CA LEU A 10 18.43 -45.13 31.83
C LEU A 10 18.08 -44.10 30.73
N ALA A 11 16.99 -44.29 29.99
CA ALA A 11 16.53 -43.33 28.98
C ALA A 11 15.38 -42.41 29.47
N LEU A 12 14.87 -42.60 30.70
CA LEU A 12 13.80 -41.79 31.28
C LEU A 12 14.29 -40.64 32.18
N PHE A 13 15.60 -40.37 32.18
CA PHE A 13 16.24 -39.31 32.98
C PHE A 13 16.95 -38.26 32.10
N TYR A 14 16.53 -38.11 30.84
CA TYR A 14 16.88 -36.93 30.05
C TYR A 14 15.77 -35.89 30.17
N LEU A 15 15.98 -34.99 31.13
CA LEU A 15 15.50 -33.61 31.18
C LEU A 15 14.13 -33.36 30.49
N ALA A 16 13.06 -33.68 31.20
CA ALA A 16 11.92 -32.76 31.21
C ALA A 16 12.34 -31.55 32.06
N SER A 17 13.21 -30.69 31.51
CA SER A 17 13.25 -29.30 31.93
C SER A 17 11.90 -28.72 31.53
N THR A 18 10.93 -28.85 32.44
CA THR A 18 9.69 -28.11 32.40
C THR A 18 10.09 -26.65 32.36
N VAL A 19 10.06 -26.06 31.16
CA VAL A 19 10.02 -24.62 31.00
C VAL A 19 8.75 -24.21 31.73
N THR A 20 8.93 -23.82 32.99
CA THR A 20 7.86 -23.22 33.77
C THR A 20 7.70 -21.86 33.11
N PHE A 21 6.79 -21.75 32.15
CA PHE A 21 6.31 -20.45 31.72
C PHE A 21 5.81 -19.78 32.99
N ALA A 22 6.58 -18.82 33.50
CA ALA A 22 6.15 -18.00 34.61
C ALA A 22 4.90 -17.30 34.11
N ALA A 23 3.74 -17.73 34.62
CA ALA A 23 2.48 -17.08 34.31
C ALA A 23 2.63 -15.58 34.55
N ALA A 24 2.25 -14.78 33.56
CA ALA A 24 2.20 -13.34 33.64
C ALA A 24 1.57 -12.94 34.97
N ARG A 25 2.32 -12.21 35.82
CA ARG A 25 1.74 -11.68 37.06
C ARG A 25 0.73 -10.64 36.65
N PRO A 26 -0.57 -10.78 37.00
CA PRO A 26 -1.55 -9.76 36.69
C PRO A 26 -1.09 -8.44 37.30
N ILE A 27 -1.07 -7.36 36.50
CA ILE A 27 -0.75 -6.04 37.00
C ILE A 27 -1.85 -5.66 38.00
N PRO A 28 -1.52 -5.32 39.25
CA PRO A 28 -2.52 -4.83 40.18
C PRO A 28 -3.04 -3.48 39.69
N LYS A 29 -4.31 -3.19 39.99
CA LYS A 29 -4.89 -1.88 39.76
C LYS A 29 -3.97 -0.78 40.33
N PRO A 30 -3.91 0.40 39.68
CA PRO A 30 -3.20 1.53 40.23
C PRO A 30 -3.57 1.81 41.70
N PRO A 31 -2.61 2.28 42.51
CA PRO A 31 -2.86 2.57 43.92
C PRO A 31 -3.91 3.68 44.05
N ALA A 32 -4.91 3.48 44.91
CA ALA A 32 -5.86 4.54 45.25
C ALA A 32 -5.15 5.64 46.05
N LEU A 33 -4.95 6.80 45.43
CA LEU A 33 -4.28 7.95 46.05
C LEU A 33 -5.30 8.89 46.68
N GLN A 34 -4.95 9.50 47.82
CA GLN A 34 -5.75 10.54 48.48
C GLN A 34 -5.38 11.91 47.91
N ALA A 35 -5.71 12.11 46.64
CA ALA A 35 -5.43 13.29 45.84
C ALA A 35 -6.69 13.72 45.08
N SER A 36 -6.77 14.98 44.66
CA SER A 36 -7.86 15.44 43.79
C SER A 36 -7.72 14.88 42.37
N GLY A 37 -6.49 14.68 41.91
CA GLY A 37 -6.18 14.00 40.66
C GLY A 37 -4.71 13.61 40.56
N TYR A 38 -4.40 12.64 39.72
CA TYR A 38 -3.03 12.23 39.44
C TYR A 38 -2.88 11.62 38.04
N LEU A 39 -1.64 11.60 37.55
CA LEU A 39 -1.26 10.93 36.32
C LEU A 39 0.18 10.43 36.43
N LEU A 40 0.44 9.22 35.95
CA LEU A 40 1.75 8.60 35.79
C LEU A 40 1.92 8.19 34.33
N ALA A 41 2.97 8.64 33.68
CA ALA A 41 3.31 8.18 32.34
C ALA A 41 4.81 7.92 32.19
N ASP A 42 5.14 7.06 31.23
CA ASP A 42 6.50 6.91 30.73
C ASP A 42 6.85 8.05 29.77
N PHE A 43 8.01 8.66 29.97
CA PHE A 43 8.50 9.78 29.17
C PHE A 43 8.76 9.40 27.72
N ASN A 44 9.42 8.25 27.49
CA ASN A 44 9.91 7.84 26.18
C ASN A 44 8.76 7.36 25.28
N SER A 45 7.96 6.40 25.75
CA SER A 45 6.84 5.84 24.97
C SER A 45 5.60 6.74 24.99
N GLY A 46 5.45 7.56 26.03
CA GLY A 46 4.23 8.34 26.28
C GLY A 46 3.07 7.52 26.88
N ALA A 47 3.28 6.25 27.20
CA ALA A 47 2.23 5.40 27.77
C ALA A 47 1.79 5.90 29.14
N ILE A 48 0.48 6.11 29.31
CA ILE A 48 -0.15 6.41 30.60
C ILE A 48 -0.29 5.09 31.36
N LEU A 49 0.30 5.03 32.55
CA LEU A 49 0.36 3.82 33.39
C LEU A 49 -0.68 3.85 34.51
N ALA A 50 -1.08 5.05 34.94
CA ALA A 50 -2.10 5.25 35.96
C ALA A 50 -2.61 6.68 35.88
N GLU A 51 -3.92 6.87 35.98
CA GLU A 51 -4.54 8.20 36.05
C GLU A 51 -5.84 8.16 36.85
N ASP A 52 -6.17 9.30 37.45
CA ASP A 52 -7.45 9.58 38.10
C ASP A 52 -7.70 11.09 38.05
N ASN A 53 -8.86 11.50 37.52
CA ASN A 53 -9.19 12.91 37.25
C ASN A 53 -8.08 13.69 36.53
N ALA A 54 -7.31 13.04 35.64
CA ALA A 54 -6.14 13.66 35.03
C ALA A 54 -6.46 14.86 34.14
N HIS A 55 -7.66 14.87 33.54
CA HIS A 55 -8.19 15.94 32.70
C HIS A 55 -8.92 17.05 33.48
N GLN A 56 -9.09 16.89 34.80
CA GLN A 56 -9.80 17.88 35.60
C GLN A 56 -8.97 19.17 35.72
N GLN A 57 -9.60 20.29 35.38
CA GLN A 57 -9.03 21.62 35.56
C GLN A 57 -9.03 22.00 37.03
N ILE A 58 -7.86 22.30 37.56
CA ILE A 58 -7.69 22.76 38.94
C ILE A 58 -6.73 23.94 39.01
N GLU A 59 -6.76 24.66 40.13
CA GLU A 59 -5.74 25.67 40.40
C GLU A 59 -4.36 24.99 40.59
N PRO A 60 -3.34 25.33 39.78
CA PRO A 60 -2.06 24.62 39.78
C PRO A 60 -1.10 25.04 40.91
N ALA A 61 -1.40 26.13 41.62
CA ALA A 61 -0.46 26.79 42.52
C ALA A 61 0.92 27.01 41.83
N SER A 62 2.03 26.91 42.57
CA SER A 62 3.38 27.10 42.00
C SER A 62 3.81 26.09 40.92
N ILE A 63 2.98 25.12 40.52
CA ILE A 63 3.26 24.30 39.33
C ILE A 63 3.29 25.17 38.06
N THR A 64 2.56 26.29 38.04
CA THR A 64 2.62 27.33 36.98
C THR A 64 4.04 27.75 36.61
N LYS A 65 4.95 27.78 37.60
CA LYS A 65 6.34 28.21 37.38
C LYS A 65 7.13 27.29 36.46
N ILE A 66 6.66 26.06 36.20
CA ILE A 66 7.22 25.22 35.15
C ILE A 66 7.01 25.90 33.79
N MET A 67 5.82 26.44 33.51
CA MET A 67 5.55 27.17 32.26
C MET A 67 6.30 28.50 32.21
N THR A 68 6.39 29.21 33.33
CA THR A 68 7.20 30.44 33.42
C THR A 68 8.66 30.16 33.06
N ALA A 69 9.26 29.14 33.68
CA ALA A 69 10.62 28.72 33.37
C ALA A 69 10.75 28.27 31.91
N TYR A 70 9.77 27.52 31.41
CA TYR A 70 9.74 27.05 30.03
C TYR A 70 9.80 28.19 29.00
N VAL A 71 9.00 29.26 29.20
CA VAL A 71 9.04 30.45 28.33
C VAL A 71 10.41 31.15 28.42
N VAL A 72 10.99 31.28 29.61
CA VAL A 72 12.33 31.87 29.79
C VAL A 72 13.40 31.00 29.10
N TYR A 73 13.29 29.67 29.17
CA TYR A 73 14.21 28.75 28.50
C TYR A 73 14.11 28.84 26.97
N ARG A 74 12.90 28.98 26.42
CA ARG A 74 12.69 29.27 24.99
C ARG A 74 13.38 30.57 24.59
N ALA A 75 13.19 31.65 25.35
CA ALA A 75 13.83 32.94 25.07
C ALA A 75 15.37 32.85 25.11
N LEU A 76 15.93 32.05 26.02
CA LEU A 76 17.37 31.78 26.10
C LEU A 76 17.87 30.94 24.91
N ALA A 77 17.13 29.91 24.50
CA ALA A 77 17.49 29.07 23.35
C ALA A 77 17.38 29.82 22.01
N GLU A 78 16.46 30.77 21.92
CA GLU A 78 16.29 31.66 20.76
C GLU A 78 17.32 32.80 20.74
N GLY A 79 18.10 32.98 21.83
CA GLY A 79 19.11 34.03 21.95
C GLY A 79 18.55 35.43 22.22
N SER A 80 17.27 35.54 22.58
CA SER A 80 16.57 36.80 22.87
C SER A 80 17.02 37.42 24.20
N ILE A 81 17.51 36.59 25.12
CA ILE A 81 18.16 36.97 26.39
C ILE A 81 19.35 36.03 26.63
N SER A 82 20.21 36.36 27.60
CA SER A 82 21.35 35.54 28.05
C SER A 82 21.26 35.26 29.55
N GLU A 83 21.85 34.14 30.00
CA GLU A 83 21.97 33.82 31.43
C GLU A 83 22.77 34.86 32.22
N SER A 84 23.66 35.59 31.54
CA SER A 84 24.50 36.65 32.11
C SER A 84 23.77 37.98 32.28
N ASP A 85 22.59 38.12 31.67
CA ASP A 85 21.85 39.39 31.68
C ASP A 85 21.49 39.78 33.12
N GLN A 86 21.61 41.08 33.38
CA GLN A 86 21.31 41.67 34.67
C GLN A 86 19.89 42.24 34.65
N VAL A 87 19.03 41.69 35.50
CA VAL A 87 17.63 42.07 35.60
C VAL A 87 17.46 43.09 36.72
N LEU A 88 16.96 44.28 36.37
CA LEU A 88 16.56 45.30 37.35
C LEU A 88 15.31 44.83 38.09
N VAL A 89 15.41 44.71 39.42
CA VAL A 89 14.30 44.26 40.26
C VAL A 89 13.29 45.39 40.46
N SER A 90 12.09 45.21 39.93
CA SER A 90 11.01 46.17 40.08
C SER A 90 10.42 46.15 41.49
N LYS A 91 9.73 47.25 41.84
CA LYS A 91 8.93 47.31 43.08
C LYS A 91 7.85 46.22 43.10
N LYS A 92 7.27 45.87 41.94
CA LYS A 92 6.25 44.81 41.82
C LYS A 92 6.85 43.45 42.19
N ALA A 93 8.01 43.10 41.63
CA ALA A 93 8.72 41.87 41.94
C ALA A 93 9.09 41.77 43.43
N TRP A 94 9.63 42.85 44.02
CA TRP A 94 10.00 42.88 45.45
C TRP A 94 8.80 42.72 46.39
N GLN A 95 7.63 43.27 46.04
CA GLN A 95 6.42 43.21 46.86
C GLN A 95 5.70 41.86 46.81
N MET A 96 6.15 40.90 45.98
CA MET A 96 5.49 39.61 45.88
C MET A 96 5.46 38.87 47.21
N GLU A 97 4.31 38.30 47.55
CA GLU A 97 4.11 37.53 48.77
C GLU A 97 4.39 36.04 48.56
N GLY A 98 4.40 35.26 49.66
CA GLY A 98 4.63 33.83 49.61
C GLY A 98 6.11 33.46 49.48
N SER A 99 6.41 32.52 48.59
CA SER A 99 7.78 32.00 48.40
C SER A 99 8.62 33.04 47.68
N ARG A 100 9.81 33.35 48.21
CA ARG A 100 10.67 34.43 47.70
C ARG A 100 12.15 34.03 47.67
N MET A 101 12.86 34.58 46.69
CA MET A 101 14.31 34.60 46.63
C MET A 101 14.93 35.70 47.51
N PHE A 102 14.10 36.66 47.95
CA PHE A 102 14.49 37.84 48.74
C PHE A 102 15.41 38.78 47.95
N ILE A 103 15.09 38.98 46.67
CA ILE A 103 15.73 40.00 45.82
C ILE A 103 15.29 41.40 46.27
N GLU A 104 16.19 42.40 46.22
CA GLU A 104 15.92 43.76 46.70
C GLU A 104 15.51 44.69 45.55
N VAL A 105 14.55 45.58 45.79
CA VAL A 105 14.12 46.59 44.80
C VAL A 105 15.29 47.47 44.37
N ASP A 106 15.31 47.89 43.10
CA ASP A 106 16.35 48.74 42.49
C ASP A 106 17.75 48.11 42.44
N THR A 107 17.89 46.82 42.74
CA THR A 107 19.12 46.05 42.53
C THR A 107 19.09 45.29 41.20
N GLN A 108 20.25 44.77 40.78
CA GLN A 108 20.39 43.94 39.59
C GLN A 108 20.73 42.50 39.98
N VAL A 109 20.00 41.55 39.40
CA VAL A 109 20.19 40.10 39.64
C VAL A 109 20.36 39.38 38.32
N GLY A 110 21.33 38.46 38.24
CA GLY A 110 21.57 37.67 37.04
C GLY A 110 20.40 36.75 36.71
N VAL A 111 20.07 36.59 35.42
CA VAL A 111 19.04 35.65 34.95
C VAL A 111 19.29 34.22 35.46
N ALA A 112 20.55 33.77 35.50
CA ALA A 112 20.92 32.46 36.05
C ALA A 112 20.49 32.26 37.50
N ASP A 113 20.66 33.28 38.35
CA ASP A 113 20.29 33.22 39.76
C ASP A 113 18.77 33.31 39.94
N LEU A 114 18.09 34.14 39.15
CA LEU A 114 16.63 34.20 39.15
C LEU A 114 16.01 32.86 38.72
N LEU A 115 16.58 32.17 37.73
CA LEU A 115 16.16 30.83 37.32
C LEU A 115 16.33 29.80 38.43
N LYS A 116 17.43 29.85 39.20
CA LYS A 116 17.61 29.02 40.39
C LYS A 116 16.58 29.35 41.48
N GLY A 117 16.31 30.63 41.73
CA GLY A 117 15.26 31.07 42.64
C GLY A 117 13.87 30.57 42.22
N LEU A 118 13.57 30.60 40.93
CA LEU A 118 12.32 30.12 40.35
C LEU A 118 12.17 28.59 40.49
N ALA A 119 13.18 27.83 40.08
CA ALA A 119 13.14 26.37 40.04
C ALA A 119 13.22 25.74 41.45
N ILE A 120 14.21 26.15 42.25
CA ILE A 120 14.56 25.52 43.53
C ILE A 120 13.70 26.07 44.67
N GLN A 121 13.64 27.39 44.81
CA GLN A 121 12.97 28.05 45.95
C GLN A 121 11.50 28.35 45.69
N SER A 122 11.08 28.32 44.42
CA SER A 122 9.74 28.71 43.98
C SER A 122 9.45 30.20 44.16
N GLY A 123 10.46 31.06 44.02
CA GLY A 123 10.34 32.52 44.23
C GLY A 123 9.31 33.18 43.31
N ASN A 124 8.32 33.86 43.89
CA ASN A 124 7.35 34.68 43.17
C ASN A 124 7.97 35.98 42.68
N ASP A 125 8.85 36.57 43.48
CA ASP A 125 9.68 37.72 43.16
C ASP A 125 10.56 37.45 41.92
N ALA A 126 11.24 36.30 41.89
CA ALA A 126 12.05 35.89 40.75
C ALA A 126 11.19 35.64 39.49
N ALA A 127 9.99 35.07 39.63
CA ALA A 127 9.08 34.84 38.51
C ALA A 127 8.62 36.15 37.86
N VAL A 128 8.24 37.14 38.66
CA VAL A 128 7.82 38.47 38.15
C VAL A 128 9.00 39.22 37.54
N ALA A 129 10.18 39.20 38.17
CA ALA A 129 11.37 39.84 37.61
C ALA A 129 11.76 39.24 36.24
N LEU A 130 11.74 37.91 36.10
CA LEU A 130 11.99 37.23 34.82
C LEU A 130 10.92 37.56 33.78
N ALA A 131 9.64 37.64 34.19
CA ALA A 131 8.54 37.99 33.31
C ALA A 131 8.69 39.41 32.73
N GLU A 132 8.97 40.39 33.60
CA GLU A 132 9.20 41.78 33.19
C GLU A 132 10.43 41.90 32.28
N HIS A 133 11.49 41.14 32.55
CA HIS A 133 12.69 41.15 31.71
C HIS A 133 12.46 40.53 30.32
N VAL A 134 11.80 39.38 30.25
CA VAL A 134 11.61 38.63 28.99
C VAL A 134 10.54 39.25 28.10
N ALA A 135 9.43 39.71 28.71
CA ALA A 135 8.24 40.11 27.97
C ALA A 135 7.88 41.59 28.15
N GLY A 136 8.69 42.36 28.87
CA GLY A 136 8.45 43.76 29.20
C GLY A 136 7.43 43.98 30.34
N SER A 137 6.51 43.03 30.56
CA SER A 137 5.57 43.03 31.68
C SER A 137 5.10 41.62 32.03
N GLU A 138 4.46 41.47 33.19
CA GLU A 138 3.84 40.19 33.59
C GLU A 138 2.72 39.78 32.62
N GLU A 139 1.91 40.74 32.17
CA GLU A 139 0.80 40.50 31.25
C GLU A 139 1.32 40.04 29.88
N GLY A 140 2.42 40.65 29.40
CA GLY A 140 3.12 40.18 28.21
C GLY A 140 3.62 38.74 28.37
N MET A 141 4.16 38.39 29.53
CA MET A 141 4.62 37.03 29.81
C MET A 141 3.46 36.04 29.83
N VAL A 142 2.31 36.40 30.41
CA VAL A 142 1.10 35.56 30.39
C VAL A 142 0.63 35.26 28.97
N VAL A 143 0.68 36.24 28.06
CA VAL A 143 0.38 36.02 26.63
C VAL A 143 1.34 34.98 26.03
N LEU A 144 2.64 35.06 26.34
CA LEU A 144 3.62 34.08 25.88
C LEU A 144 3.38 32.69 26.48
N MET A 145 3.04 32.60 27.77
CA MET A 145 2.74 31.33 28.44
C MET A 145 1.55 30.62 27.78
N ASN A 146 0.45 31.33 27.52
CA ASN A 146 -0.72 30.75 26.86
C ASN A 146 -0.44 30.39 25.39
N ARG A 147 0.40 31.16 24.68
CA ARG A 147 0.87 30.80 23.34
C ARG A 147 1.70 29.52 23.35
N GLN A 148 2.56 29.33 24.35
CA GLN A 148 3.32 28.08 24.50
C GLN A 148 2.42 26.91 24.87
N ALA A 149 1.42 27.10 25.74
CA ALA A 149 0.40 26.07 25.99
C ALA A 149 -0.30 25.63 24.70
N GLN A 150 -0.74 26.58 23.87
CA GLN A 150 -1.36 26.28 22.58
C GLN A 150 -0.39 25.51 21.65
N ARG A 151 0.88 25.93 21.57
CA ARG A 151 1.90 25.26 20.75
C ARG A 151 2.14 23.82 21.20
N LEU A 152 2.12 23.57 22.50
CA LEU A 152 2.32 22.26 23.10
C LEU A 152 1.06 21.38 23.07
N GLY A 153 -0.10 21.93 22.70
CA GLY A 153 -1.37 21.22 22.73
C GLY A 153 -1.98 21.09 24.13
N MET A 154 -1.61 21.98 25.06
CA MET A 154 -2.18 22.04 26.41
C MET A 154 -3.57 22.68 26.37
N THR A 155 -4.59 21.91 26.00
CA THR A 155 -5.95 22.41 25.75
C THR A 155 -6.80 22.60 27.00
N GLU A 156 -6.33 22.11 28.15
CA GLU A 156 -7.05 22.10 29.42
C GLU A 156 -6.43 23.08 30.42
N SER A 157 -5.49 23.93 29.98
CA SER A 157 -4.76 24.87 30.82
C SER A 157 -4.93 26.31 30.35
N TYR A 158 -5.02 27.23 31.31
CA TYR A 158 -4.98 28.66 31.08
C TYR A 158 -4.22 29.35 32.19
N PHE A 159 -3.28 30.22 31.81
CA PHE A 159 -2.46 30.98 32.74
C PHE A 159 -3.00 32.41 32.84
N ALA A 160 -3.28 32.86 34.06
CA ALA A 160 -3.67 34.24 34.34
C ALA A 160 -2.53 35.09 34.97
N ASN A 161 -1.44 34.45 35.41
CA ASN A 161 -0.27 35.10 36.02
C ASN A 161 0.96 34.20 35.92
N VAL A 162 2.13 34.68 36.33
CA VAL A 162 3.41 33.95 36.21
C VAL A 162 3.81 33.16 37.46
N THR A 163 3.01 33.23 38.52
CA THR A 163 3.39 32.67 39.83
C THR A 163 2.55 31.46 40.24
N GLY A 164 1.33 31.36 39.72
CA GLY A 164 0.31 30.42 40.19
C GLY A 164 -0.35 30.84 41.49
N LEU A 165 -0.33 32.14 41.84
CA LEU A 165 -1.25 32.66 42.87
C LEU A 165 -2.70 32.54 42.37
N PRO A 166 -3.69 32.37 43.28
CA PRO A 166 -5.09 32.24 42.89
C PRO A 166 -5.55 33.44 42.05
N ALA A 167 -6.13 33.15 40.90
CA ALA A 167 -6.67 34.14 39.98
C ALA A 167 -7.81 33.50 39.16
N GLU A 168 -8.81 34.30 38.80
CA GLU A 168 -9.96 33.82 38.04
C GLU A 168 -9.51 33.19 36.71
N GLY A 169 -9.99 31.98 36.44
CA GLY A 169 -9.66 31.21 35.25
C GLY A 169 -8.26 30.59 35.22
N HIS A 170 -7.40 30.78 36.23
CA HIS A 170 -6.05 30.21 36.25
C HIS A 170 -6.08 28.71 36.59
N VAL A 171 -5.99 27.85 35.58
CA VAL A 171 -6.15 26.41 35.73
C VAL A 171 -5.13 25.59 34.93
N MET A 172 -4.87 24.37 35.39
CA MET A 172 -4.17 23.33 34.62
C MET A 172 -4.79 21.95 34.92
N SER A 173 -4.57 21.00 34.02
CA SER A 173 -4.87 19.57 34.24
C SER A 173 -3.59 18.75 34.45
N ALA A 174 -3.69 17.55 35.01
CA ALA A 174 -2.54 16.66 35.17
C ALA A 174 -1.97 16.23 33.81
N THR A 175 -2.84 16.02 32.82
CA THR A 175 -2.48 15.71 31.42
C THR A 175 -1.64 16.82 30.80
N ASP A 176 -2.07 18.07 30.92
CA ASP A 176 -1.32 19.21 30.36
C ASP A 176 -0.01 19.46 31.10
N ILE A 177 0.02 19.26 32.42
CA ILE A 177 1.26 19.33 33.21
C ILE A 177 2.25 18.28 32.72
N MET A 178 1.80 17.05 32.42
CA MET A 178 2.64 16.00 31.85
C MET A 178 3.23 16.43 30.49
N ILE A 179 2.42 16.98 29.60
CA ILE A 179 2.86 17.51 28.29
C ILE A 179 3.96 18.56 28.49
N LEU A 180 3.73 19.51 29.38
CA LEU A 180 4.69 20.57 29.68
C LEU A 180 6.02 20.03 30.22
N VAL A 181 5.97 19.07 31.14
CA VAL A 181 7.17 18.46 31.73
C VAL A 181 7.94 17.64 30.69
N LYS A 182 7.22 16.88 29.86
CA LYS A 182 7.82 16.14 28.74
C LYS A 182 8.52 17.10 27.76
N ALA A 183 7.88 18.22 27.41
CA ALA A 183 8.48 19.25 26.57
C ALA A 183 9.70 19.88 27.23
N LEU A 184 9.63 20.19 28.53
CA LEU A 184 10.76 20.74 29.30
C LEU A 184 11.98 19.82 29.27
N ILE A 185 11.79 18.52 29.53
CA ILE A 185 12.89 17.54 29.56
C ILE A 185 13.45 17.32 28.15
N THR A 186 12.58 17.28 27.13
CA THR A 186 12.98 17.04 25.73
C THR A 186 13.71 18.23 25.11
N GLU A 187 13.16 19.44 25.25
CA GLU A 187 13.70 20.65 24.61
C GLU A 187 14.85 21.28 25.41
N PHE A 188 14.88 21.10 26.73
CA PHE A 188 15.85 21.76 27.61
C PHE A 188 16.49 20.84 28.63
N PRO A 189 17.10 19.70 28.23
CA PRO A 189 17.65 18.72 29.16
C PRO A 189 18.72 19.31 30.09
N ASP A 190 19.54 20.25 29.62
CA ASP A 190 20.56 20.90 30.45
C ASP A 190 19.97 21.85 31.49
N ARG A 191 18.89 22.56 31.16
CA ARG A 191 18.20 23.46 32.11
C ARG A 191 17.33 22.69 33.08
N TYR A 192 16.78 21.56 32.65
CA TYR A 192 16.02 20.65 33.50
C TYR A 192 16.86 20.17 34.72
N LYS A 193 18.19 20.05 34.58
CA LYS A 193 19.09 19.69 35.69
C LYS A 193 18.97 20.60 36.91
N LEU A 194 18.57 21.87 36.75
CA LEU A 194 18.36 22.82 37.86
C LEU A 194 17.32 22.31 38.87
N TYR A 195 16.31 21.55 38.43
CA TYR A 195 15.28 21.01 39.32
C TYR A 195 15.81 19.91 40.25
N SER A 196 16.98 19.35 39.96
CA SER A 196 17.66 18.34 40.80
C SER A 196 18.56 18.95 41.88
N GLU A 197 18.85 20.26 41.81
CA GLU A 197 19.66 20.95 42.82
C GLU A 197 18.93 20.99 44.16
N LYS A 198 19.59 20.50 45.22
CA LYS A 198 18.97 20.31 46.55
C LYS A 198 18.87 21.60 47.35
N SER A 199 19.68 22.60 47.04
CA SER A 199 19.66 23.88 47.76
C SER A 199 20.34 24.95 46.93
N PHE A 200 19.91 26.19 47.11
CA PHE A 200 20.50 27.37 46.49
C PHE A 200 20.73 28.45 47.55
N LYS A 201 21.88 29.12 47.47
CA LYS A 201 22.26 30.21 48.37
C LYS A 201 22.30 31.52 47.57
N TYR A 202 21.51 32.49 47.99
CA TYR A 202 21.48 33.84 47.43
C TYR A 202 21.45 34.88 48.54
N ASN A 203 22.22 35.96 48.41
CA ASN A 203 22.34 37.03 49.42
C ASN A 203 22.56 36.50 50.86
N GLU A 204 23.50 35.57 51.02
CA GLU A 204 23.78 34.85 52.27
C GLU A 204 22.63 33.97 52.84
N ILE A 205 21.48 33.90 52.16
CA ILE A 205 20.33 33.09 52.54
C ILE A 205 20.37 31.76 51.77
N LYS A 206 20.69 30.67 52.47
CA LYS A 206 20.53 29.31 51.92
C LYS A 206 19.07 28.88 52.03
N GLN A 207 18.51 28.39 50.94
CA GLN A 207 17.19 27.76 50.93
C GLN A 207 17.25 26.41 50.23
N ASP A 208 16.60 25.42 50.83
CA ASP A 208 16.55 24.07 50.31
C ASP A 208 15.42 23.93 49.27
N ASN A 209 15.60 22.99 48.35
CA ASN A 209 14.57 22.63 47.39
C ASN A 209 13.35 22.06 48.13
N ARG A 210 12.15 22.46 47.70
CA ARG A 210 10.91 22.02 48.34
C ARG A 210 10.52 20.58 47.99
N ASN A 211 11.09 20.03 46.92
CA ASN A 211 10.83 18.65 46.51
C ASN A 211 11.59 17.65 47.38
N ARG A 212 10.95 17.20 48.47
CA ARG A 212 11.51 16.22 49.42
C ARG A 212 11.93 14.90 48.77
N LEU A 213 11.37 14.53 47.62
CA LEU A 213 11.73 13.29 46.94
C LEU A 213 13.20 13.25 46.50
N LEU A 214 13.84 14.40 46.24
CA LEU A 214 15.27 14.48 45.91
C LEU A 214 16.20 13.90 47.00
N TRP A 215 15.74 13.81 48.24
CA TRP A 215 16.47 13.20 49.35
C TRP A 215 16.03 11.76 49.64
N LEU A 216 14.78 11.42 49.32
CA LEU A 216 14.19 10.13 49.64
C LEU A 216 14.42 9.07 48.55
N ASP A 217 14.65 9.51 47.32
CA ASP A 217 14.84 8.66 46.16
C ASP A 217 15.92 9.25 45.24
N LYS A 218 17.03 8.54 45.10
CA LYS A 218 18.18 8.99 44.29
C LYS A 218 17.88 9.02 42.79
N SER A 219 16.82 8.34 42.34
CA SER A 219 16.40 8.36 40.94
C SER A 219 15.59 9.61 40.57
N VAL A 220 15.10 10.36 41.56
CA VAL A 220 14.29 11.55 41.33
C VAL A 220 15.19 12.75 41.03
N ASP A 221 14.88 13.48 39.97
CA ASP A 221 15.65 14.63 39.49
C ASP A 221 14.79 15.88 39.22
N GLY A 222 13.51 15.84 39.61
CA GLY A 222 12.59 16.97 39.47
C GLY A 222 11.19 16.65 39.98
N VAL A 223 10.18 17.49 39.75
CA VAL A 223 10.28 18.78 39.05
C VAL A 223 9.86 19.91 39.99
N LYS A 224 8.60 19.95 40.42
CA LYS A 224 8.07 21.14 41.12
C LYS A 224 6.97 20.81 42.13
N THR A 225 7.02 21.48 43.28
CA THR A 225 5.93 21.52 44.27
C THR A 225 5.06 22.77 44.09
N GLY A 226 3.77 22.66 44.37
CA GLY A 226 2.80 23.76 44.48
C GLY A 226 1.89 23.62 45.71
N HIS A 227 1.53 24.73 46.34
CA HIS A 227 0.54 24.76 47.42
C HIS A 227 -0.13 26.12 47.52
N THR A 228 -1.47 26.10 47.59
CA THR A 228 -2.35 27.17 48.06
C THR A 228 -3.48 26.50 48.86
N GLU A 229 -4.25 27.28 49.62
CA GLU A 229 -5.40 26.73 50.37
C GLU A 229 -6.45 26.11 49.44
N SER A 230 -6.66 26.72 48.26
CA SER A 230 -7.60 26.26 47.23
C SER A 230 -7.10 25.05 46.44
N ALA A 231 -5.80 24.98 46.11
CA ALA A 231 -5.22 23.91 45.30
C ALA A 231 -4.83 22.66 46.11
N GLY A 232 -4.74 22.78 47.44
CA GLY A 232 -4.11 21.76 48.28
C GLY A 232 -2.62 21.61 47.97
N TYR A 233 -2.04 20.45 48.30
CA TYR A 233 -0.60 20.18 48.07
C TYR A 233 -0.38 19.37 46.78
N CYS A 234 0.27 19.99 45.79
CA CYS A 234 0.56 19.42 44.47
C CYS A 234 2.06 19.17 44.26
N LEU A 235 2.45 18.03 43.65
CA LEU A 235 3.83 17.69 43.28
C LEU A 235 3.85 17.09 41.87
N VAL A 236 4.75 17.63 41.06
CA VAL A 236 5.19 17.07 39.79
C VAL A 236 6.57 16.53 40.00
N SER A 237 6.77 15.25 39.69
CA SER A 237 8.03 14.54 39.91
C SER A 237 8.44 13.77 38.67
N SER A 238 9.75 13.68 38.42
CA SER A 238 10.30 12.74 37.44
C SER A 238 11.43 11.95 38.09
N ALA A 239 11.53 10.70 37.69
CA ALA A 239 12.59 9.81 38.10
C ALA A 239 13.05 8.97 36.93
N GLU A 240 14.31 8.56 36.91
CA GLU A 240 14.88 7.65 35.91
C GLU A 240 15.57 6.45 36.57
N ARG A 241 15.19 5.23 36.17
CA ARG A 241 15.81 3.97 36.61
C ARG A 241 15.96 3.03 35.43
N GLU A 242 17.15 2.45 35.27
CA GLU A 242 17.41 1.41 34.25
C GLU A 242 17.01 1.85 32.82
N GLY A 243 17.14 3.15 32.49
CA GLY A 243 16.77 3.71 31.18
C GLY A 243 15.28 4.01 30.97
N MET A 244 14.42 3.66 31.93
CA MET A 244 13.01 4.04 31.97
C MET A 244 12.86 5.33 32.78
N ARG A 245 12.19 6.34 32.21
CA ARG A 245 11.93 7.61 32.88
C ARG A 245 10.43 7.78 33.08
N LEU A 246 10.03 7.92 34.33
CA LEU A 246 8.63 8.17 34.70
C LEU A 246 8.44 9.64 35.07
N ILE A 247 7.27 10.17 34.73
CA ILE A 247 6.79 11.46 35.20
C ILE A 247 5.49 11.20 35.96
N ALA A 248 5.40 11.71 37.19
CA ALA A 248 4.26 11.57 38.07
C ALA A 248 3.75 12.96 38.48
N VAL A 249 2.48 13.22 38.20
CA VAL A 249 1.75 14.43 38.57
C VAL A 249 0.74 14.05 39.65
N VAL A 250 0.81 14.67 40.83
CA VAL A 250 -0.12 14.43 41.94
C VAL A 250 -0.63 15.78 42.45
N LEU A 251 -1.95 15.94 42.48
CA LEU A 251 -2.61 17.22 42.71
C LEU A 251 -3.56 17.17 43.91
N GLY A 252 -3.64 18.24 44.69
CA GLY A 252 -4.69 18.40 45.72
C GLY A 252 -4.62 17.43 46.90
N THR A 253 -3.44 17.06 47.38
CA THR A 253 -3.34 16.26 48.62
C THR A 253 -3.52 17.13 49.87
N GLN A 254 -3.85 16.51 51.01
CA GLN A 254 -4.18 17.23 52.26
C GLN A 254 -2.96 17.78 53.02
N SER A 255 -1.73 17.35 52.71
CA SER A 255 -0.52 17.81 53.40
C SER A 255 0.76 17.63 52.58
N ASP A 256 1.82 18.33 52.96
CA ASP A 256 3.16 18.19 52.37
C ASP A 256 3.70 16.74 52.42
N ASN A 257 3.49 16.07 53.57
CA ASN A 257 3.87 14.67 53.74
C ASN A 257 3.03 13.75 52.85
N ALA A 258 1.72 13.99 52.76
CA ALA A 258 0.82 13.20 51.91
C ALA A 258 1.25 13.28 50.44
N ARG A 259 1.45 14.51 49.91
CA ARG A 259 1.98 14.76 48.57
C ARG A 259 3.23 13.95 48.24
N THR A 260 4.21 14.01 49.15
CA THR A 260 5.50 13.32 48.99
C THR A 260 5.30 11.80 48.98
N SER A 261 4.53 11.26 49.95
CA SER A 261 4.28 9.82 50.05
C SER A 261 3.50 9.26 48.85
N GLN A 262 2.48 9.98 48.37
CA GLN A 262 1.63 9.54 47.27
C GLN A 262 2.38 9.55 45.94
N SER A 263 3.16 10.59 45.67
CA SER A 263 4.02 10.66 44.48
C SER A 263 5.05 9.52 44.47
N ARG A 264 5.65 9.22 45.63
CA ARG A 264 6.57 8.07 45.78
C ARG A 264 5.87 6.74 45.54
N THR A 265 4.64 6.57 46.05
CA THR A 265 3.84 5.35 45.81
C THR A 265 3.57 5.17 44.32
N LEU A 266 3.19 6.24 43.62
CA LEU A 266 2.88 6.23 42.20
C LEU A 266 4.11 5.90 41.33
N ILE A 267 5.25 6.56 41.57
CA ILE A 267 6.51 6.24 40.87
C ILE A 267 6.93 4.80 41.10
N ASN A 268 6.86 4.31 42.35
CA ASN A 268 7.23 2.93 42.66
C ASN A 268 6.28 1.90 42.05
N TYR A 269 5.00 2.25 41.88
CA TYR A 269 4.05 1.40 41.15
C TYR A 269 4.53 1.21 39.70
N GLY A 270 4.83 2.30 38.98
CA GLY A 270 5.32 2.24 37.60
C GLY A 270 6.55 1.34 37.45
N TYR A 271 7.61 1.59 38.23
CA TYR A 271 8.85 0.80 38.15
C TYR A 271 8.70 -0.66 38.60
N ARG A 272 7.70 -0.96 39.43
CA ARG A 272 7.48 -2.33 39.93
C ARG A 272 6.76 -3.20 38.91
N PHE A 273 5.83 -2.63 38.13
CA PHE A 273 4.93 -3.39 37.27
C PHE A 273 5.15 -3.18 35.79
N TYR A 274 5.92 -2.16 35.40
CA TYR A 274 6.21 -1.86 34.00
C TYR A 274 7.71 -1.80 33.74
N GLU A 275 8.08 -2.05 32.50
CA GLU A 275 9.39 -1.74 31.94
C GLU A 275 9.22 -1.11 30.56
N THR A 276 10.19 -0.30 30.14
CA THR A 276 10.18 0.35 28.82
C THR A 276 11.44 -0.06 28.07
N ARG A 277 11.27 -0.44 26.80
CA ARG A 277 12.41 -0.76 25.92
C ARG A 277 12.33 0.00 24.62
N ARG A 278 13.50 0.39 24.11
CA ARG A 278 13.69 0.83 22.73
C ARG A 278 13.65 -0.42 21.85
N LEU A 279 12.58 -0.60 21.09
CA LEU A 279 12.44 -1.74 20.17
C LEU A 279 13.14 -1.47 18.85
N TYR A 280 12.93 -0.28 18.29
CA TYR A 280 13.43 0.10 16.97
C TYR A 280 14.09 1.48 17.01
N PRO A 281 15.38 1.59 16.66
CA PRO A 281 16.06 2.86 16.39
C PRO A 281 15.51 3.60 15.17
N ALA A 282 15.47 4.93 15.18
CA ALA A 282 15.09 5.75 14.02
C ALA A 282 16.08 5.65 12.85
N ASP A 283 17.35 5.40 13.15
CA ASP A 283 18.45 5.34 12.20
C ASP A 283 18.67 3.96 11.58
N GLU A 284 17.83 2.98 11.92
CA GLU A 284 17.92 1.61 11.44
C GLU A 284 16.79 1.27 10.45
N SER A 285 17.16 0.56 9.38
CA SER A 285 16.21 0.04 8.40
C SER A 285 15.50 -1.18 8.97
N LEU A 286 14.18 -1.14 9.03
CA LEU A 286 13.34 -2.24 9.49
C LEU A 286 12.98 -3.22 8.37
N ALA A 287 12.87 -2.73 7.13
CA ALA A 287 12.59 -3.57 5.97
C ALA A 287 13.10 -2.94 4.67
N ASP A 288 13.37 -3.79 3.68
CA ASP A 288 13.52 -3.36 2.27
C ASP A 288 12.21 -3.64 1.52
N ALA A 289 11.80 -2.72 0.66
CA ALA A 289 10.65 -2.88 -0.21
C ALA A 289 11.00 -2.57 -1.67
N ARG A 290 10.48 -3.39 -2.59
CA ARG A 290 10.67 -3.21 -4.03
C ARG A 290 9.99 -1.93 -4.50
N VAL A 291 10.68 -1.18 -5.35
CA VAL A 291 10.16 0.00 -6.03
C VAL A 291 10.02 -0.27 -7.53
N TRP A 292 8.86 0.10 -8.07
CA TRP A 292 8.54 0.05 -9.48
C TRP A 292 8.73 1.42 -10.12
N LYS A 293 9.11 1.42 -11.40
CA LYS A 293 9.33 2.64 -12.20
C LYS A 293 10.33 3.61 -11.59
N GLY A 294 11.19 3.16 -10.67
CA GLY A 294 12.20 3.96 -9.99
C GLY A 294 13.60 3.79 -10.56
N GLN A 295 14.53 4.71 -10.29
CA GLN A 295 15.94 4.49 -10.65
C GLN A 295 16.59 3.38 -9.81
N ALA A 296 16.06 3.15 -8.60
CA ALA A 296 16.47 2.08 -7.70
C ALA A 296 15.40 1.00 -7.61
N ASP A 297 15.82 -0.26 -7.46
CA ASP A 297 14.93 -1.42 -7.34
C ASP A 297 14.27 -1.54 -5.98
N ASN A 298 14.84 -0.90 -4.95
CA ASN A 298 14.38 -1.01 -3.58
C ASN A 298 14.49 0.33 -2.83
N VAL A 299 13.63 0.49 -1.82
CA VAL A 299 13.67 1.56 -0.81
C VAL A 299 13.77 0.94 0.58
N LYS A 300 14.58 1.55 1.46
CA LYS A 300 14.68 1.15 2.86
C LYS A 300 13.58 1.84 3.64
N LEU A 301 12.95 1.06 4.49
CA LEU A 301 11.83 1.47 5.31
C LEU A 301 12.25 1.48 6.78
N GLY A 302 11.98 2.57 7.48
CA GLY A 302 12.35 2.78 8.88
C GLY A 302 11.35 3.67 9.61
N LEU A 303 11.77 4.23 10.75
CA LEU A 303 10.93 5.12 11.57
C LEU A 303 11.54 6.51 11.65
N GLU A 304 10.69 7.54 11.77
CA GLU A 304 11.17 8.92 11.95
C GLU A 304 11.87 9.13 13.30
N LYS A 305 11.39 8.42 14.33
CA LYS A 305 11.87 8.52 15.71
C LYS A 305 11.95 7.14 16.33
N ASP A 306 12.78 7.02 17.36
CA ASP A 306 12.92 5.80 18.12
C ASP A 306 11.58 5.29 18.64
N LEU A 307 11.32 3.99 18.47
CA LEU A 307 10.14 3.35 19.03
C LEU A 307 10.45 2.79 20.40
N TYR A 308 10.01 3.50 21.44
CA TYR A 308 9.96 3.00 22.79
C TYR A 308 8.57 2.43 23.10
N VAL A 309 8.53 1.24 23.69
CA VAL A 309 7.28 0.59 24.11
C VAL A 309 7.35 0.31 25.60
N THR A 310 6.31 0.69 26.34
CA THR A 310 6.13 0.35 27.76
C THR A 310 5.11 -0.77 27.88
N PHE A 311 5.47 -1.80 28.63
CA PHE A 311 4.66 -3.01 28.77
C PHE A 311 4.84 -3.60 30.19
N PRO A 312 4.00 -4.56 30.59
CA PRO A 312 4.10 -5.19 31.91
C PRO A 312 5.44 -5.89 32.07
N ARG A 313 6.08 -5.69 33.22
CA ARG A 313 7.43 -6.21 33.48
C ARG A 313 7.46 -7.74 33.35
N GLY A 314 8.40 -8.25 32.56
CA GLY A 314 8.57 -9.68 32.32
C GLY A 314 7.73 -10.24 31.16
N GLN A 315 7.07 -9.40 30.36
CA GLN A 315 6.30 -9.83 29.18
C GLN A 315 6.93 -9.42 27.84
N TYR A 316 8.23 -9.08 27.83
CA TYR A 316 8.93 -8.69 26.61
C TYR A 316 8.81 -9.74 25.49
N ASP A 317 8.97 -11.02 25.82
CA ASP A 317 8.94 -12.13 24.86
C ASP A 317 7.51 -12.41 24.31
N GLN A 318 6.49 -11.73 24.84
CA GLN A 318 5.09 -11.83 24.39
C GLN A 318 4.69 -10.69 23.45
N LEU A 319 5.58 -9.73 23.20
CA LEU A 319 5.33 -8.66 22.25
C LEU A 319 5.33 -9.21 20.82
N ASP A 320 4.29 -8.89 20.07
CA ASP A 320 4.18 -9.16 18.64
C ASP A 320 4.36 -7.85 17.87
N ALA A 321 5.30 -7.81 16.93
CA ALA A 321 5.57 -6.65 16.10
C ALA A 321 5.28 -7.00 14.63
N LYS A 322 4.29 -6.34 14.06
CA LYS A 322 3.86 -6.54 12.67
C LYS A 322 4.24 -5.31 11.84
N LEU A 323 4.88 -5.57 10.71
CA LEU A 323 5.17 -4.56 9.69
C LEU A 323 4.17 -4.74 8.55
N ASP A 324 3.25 -3.80 8.40
CA ASP A 324 2.39 -3.70 7.23
C ASP A 324 3.01 -2.69 6.25
N ARG A 325 3.04 -3.04 4.97
CA ARG A 325 3.66 -2.22 3.93
C ARG A 325 2.86 -2.31 2.65
N GLN A 326 2.87 -1.23 1.88
CA GLN A 326 2.26 -1.20 0.56
C GLN A 326 2.83 -2.30 -0.33
N ARG A 327 1.92 -3.00 -1.03
CA ARG A 327 2.29 -4.14 -1.89
C ARG A 327 2.96 -3.71 -3.19
N ILE A 328 2.57 -2.55 -3.70
CA ILE A 328 3.09 -1.91 -4.91
C ILE A 328 3.51 -0.51 -4.48
N ILE A 329 4.78 -0.20 -4.69
CA ILE A 329 5.38 1.10 -4.39
C ILE A 329 5.97 1.59 -5.71
N GLU A 330 5.45 2.69 -6.23
CA GLU A 330 5.92 3.32 -7.48
C GLU A 330 6.71 4.59 -7.16
N ALA A 331 7.73 4.87 -7.97
CA ALA A 331 8.44 6.14 -7.94
C ALA A 331 7.60 7.27 -8.59
N PRO A 332 7.83 8.55 -8.22
CA PRO A 332 8.86 9.04 -7.30
C PRO A 332 8.46 8.93 -5.82
N ILE A 333 9.43 8.58 -4.97
CA ILE A 333 9.26 8.47 -3.52
C ILE A 333 10.10 9.55 -2.84
N PRO A 334 9.50 10.51 -2.12
CA PRO A 334 10.26 11.46 -1.30
C PRO A 334 10.73 10.82 0.01
N VAL A 335 11.84 11.32 0.56
CA VAL A 335 12.30 10.96 1.91
C VAL A 335 11.19 11.27 2.92
N GLY A 336 10.91 10.35 3.83
CA GLY A 336 9.85 10.49 4.84
C GLY A 336 8.45 10.10 4.36
N ALA A 337 8.28 9.67 3.11
CA ALA A 337 6.99 9.16 2.63
C ALA A 337 6.55 7.96 3.46
N SER A 338 5.31 7.97 3.96
CA SER A 338 4.71 6.82 4.65
C SER A 338 4.34 5.74 3.63
N LEU A 339 4.95 4.57 3.75
CA LEU A 339 4.77 3.41 2.85
C LEU A 339 4.22 2.19 3.58
N GLY A 340 3.77 2.37 4.82
CA GLY A 340 3.28 1.31 5.68
C GLY A 340 3.18 1.74 7.14
N GLU A 341 3.10 0.75 8.02
CA GLU A 341 2.99 0.94 9.45
C GLU A 341 3.69 -0.19 10.21
N VAL A 342 4.31 0.13 11.35
CA VAL A 342 4.73 -0.86 12.34
C VAL A 342 3.75 -0.82 13.52
N THR A 343 3.17 -1.96 13.85
CA THR A 343 2.24 -2.12 14.97
C THR A 343 2.85 -3.09 15.98
N VAL A 344 2.90 -2.68 17.24
CA VAL A 344 3.35 -3.53 18.35
C VAL A 344 2.17 -3.82 19.26
N SER A 345 1.90 -5.10 19.48
CA SER A 345 0.81 -5.61 20.30
C SER A 345 1.30 -6.56 21.39
N LEU A 346 0.47 -6.72 22.42
CA LEU A 346 0.65 -7.65 23.53
C LEU A 346 -0.69 -8.32 23.79
N ASP A 347 -0.75 -9.66 23.72
CA ASP A 347 -2.01 -10.40 23.84
C ASP A 347 -3.13 -9.86 22.92
N ASP A 348 -2.79 -9.55 21.67
CA ASP A 348 -3.64 -8.92 20.64
C ASP A 348 -4.10 -7.48 20.92
N GLU A 349 -3.74 -6.88 22.07
CA GLU A 349 -3.95 -5.47 22.35
C GLU A 349 -2.84 -4.63 21.73
N VAL A 350 -3.20 -3.67 20.86
CA VAL A 350 -2.24 -2.76 20.24
C VAL A 350 -1.70 -1.77 21.27
N LEU A 351 -0.42 -1.88 21.61
CA LEU A 351 0.25 -0.95 22.51
C LEU A 351 0.67 0.33 21.77
N THR A 352 1.13 0.19 20.53
CA THR A 352 1.53 1.35 19.73
C THR A 352 1.57 1.05 18.24
N SER A 353 1.41 2.12 17.44
CA SER A 353 1.48 2.06 15.98
C SER A 353 2.23 3.27 15.45
N ARG A 354 3.14 3.07 14.49
CA ARG A 354 3.94 4.16 13.89
C ARG A 354 4.07 4.03 12.38
N PRO A 355 4.02 5.13 11.62
CA PRO A 355 4.26 5.12 10.18
C PRO A 355 5.63 4.52 9.85
N LEU A 356 5.64 3.60 8.89
CA LEU A 356 6.85 3.05 8.31
C LEU A 356 7.23 3.91 7.08
N ILE A 357 8.33 4.64 7.18
CA ILE A 357 8.69 5.70 6.24
C ILE A 357 9.86 5.34 5.33
N ALA A 358 9.92 5.93 4.14
CA ALA A 358 11.07 5.87 3.26
C ALA A 358 12.27 6.61 3.86
N MET A 359 13.38 5.91 4.10
CA MET A 359 14.61 6.49 4.67
C MET A 359 15.44 7.25 3.62
N GLN A 360 15.21 6.98 2.35
CA GLN A 360 15.83 7.65 1.21
C GLN A 360 14.80 7.91 0.11
N GLY A 361 15.06 8.92 -0.72
CA GLY A 361 14.25 9.20 -1.90
C GLY A 361 14.58 8.25 -3.04
N VAL A 362 13.59 7.97 -3.89
CA VAL A 362 13.75 7.22 -5.14
C VAL A 362 13.11 8.01 -6.27
N GLU A 363 13.93 8.47 -7.21
CA GLU A 363 13.46 9.18 -8.42
C GLU A 363 12.88 8.22 -9.45
N GLU A 364 12.16 8.75 -10.43
CA GLU A 364 11.64 7.99 -11.57
C GLU A 364 12.76 7.39 -12.43
N GLY A 365 12.55 6.16 -12.86
CA GLY A 365 13.41 5.42 -13.77
C GLY A 365 13.32 5.93 -15.21
N GLY A 366 14.24 5.44 -16.06
CA GLY A 366 14.24 5.76 -17.48
C GLY A 366 13.09 5.09 -18.26
N PHE A 367 12.83 5.58 -19.48
CA PHE A 367 11.75 5.12 -20.35
C PHE A 367 11.66 3.60 -20.52
N PHE A 368 12.78 2.92 -20.81
CA PHE A 368 12.81 1.45 -20.96
C PHE A 368 12.39 0.72 -19.69
N ARG A 369 12.81 1.21 -18.53
CA ARG A 369 12.46 0.62 -17.25
C ARG A 369 10.98 0.79 -16.98
N ASN A 370 10.43 1.98 -17.24
CA ASN A 370 9.01 2.23 -17.06
C ASN A 370 8.15 1.31 -17.92
N ILE A 371 8.56 1.04 -19.17
CA ILE A 371 7.87 0.06 -20.02
C ILE A 371 7.92 -1.34 -19.43
N VAL A 372 9.11 -1.82 -19.05
CA VAL A 372 9.27 -3.18 -18.49
C VAL A 372 8.48 -3.32 -17.19
N ASP A 373 8.58 -2.34 -16.30
CA ASP A 373 7.87 -2.34 -15.02
C ASP A 373 6.36 -2.26 -15.22
N SER A 374 5.86 -1.48 -16.19
CA SER A 374 4.44 -1.47 -16.56
C SER A 374 3.95 -2.85 -17.01
N VAL A 375 4.70 -3.54 -17.88
CA VAL A 375 4.35 -4.91 -18.32
C VAL A 375 4.36 -5.90 -17.16
N LEU A 376 5.35 -5.80 -16.27
CA LEU A 376 5.45 -6.67 -15.11
C LEU A 376 4.35 -6.41 -14.06
N LEU A 377 3.83 -5.17 -14.02
CA LEU A 377 2.72 -4.76 -13.19
C LEU A 377 1.35 -5.17 -13.75
N CYS A 378 1.25 -5.59 -15.02
CA CYS A 378 0.01 -6.13 -15.58
C CYS A 378 -0.46 -7.35 -14.79
N ILE A 379 -1.77 -7.46 -14.60
CA ILE A 379 -2.40 -8.65 -14.05
C ILE A 379 -2.50 -9.72 -15.13
N ALA A 380 -2.01 -10.91 -14.83
CA ALA A 380 -2.15 -12.11 -15.64
C ALA A 380 -3.06 -13.13 -14.95
N TYR A 381 -3.72 -13.96 -15.75
CA TYR A 381 -4.47 -15.13 -15.28
C TYR A 381 -3.61 -16.39 -15.47
N LEU A 382 -3.47 -17.19 -14.41
CA LEU A 382 -2.88 -18.52 -14.49
C LEU A 382 -3.69 -19.51 -13.64
N ASN A 383 -4.28 -20.53 -14.28
CA ASN A 383 -4.99 -21.64 -13.62
C ASN A 383 -5.97 -21.19 -12.50
N GLY A 384 -6.80 -20.20 -12.79
CA GLY A 384 -7.82 -19.69 -11.85
C GLY A 384 -7.36 -18.55 -10.94
N ARG A 385 -6.12 -18.05 -11.08
CA ARG A 385 -5.58 -16.98 -10.23
C ARG A 385 -5.23 -15.76 -11.06
N PHE A 386 -5.67 -14.58 -10.58
CA PHE A 386 -5.24 -13.29 -11.08
C PHE A 386 -4.12 -12.73 -10.18
N GLN A 387 -2.99 -12.37 -10.77
CA GLN A 387 -1.83 -11.85 -10.04
C GLN A 387 -0.93 -11.04 -10.98
N LEU A 388 -0.02 -10.24 -10.42
CA LEU A 388 0.99 -9.53 -11.21
C LEU A 388 1.76 -10.52 -12.09
N LEU A 389 2.00 -10.15 -13.34
CA LEU A 389 2.71 -10.98 -14.32
C LEU A 389 4.06 -11.45 -13.75
N GLU A 390 4.77 -10.56 -13.06
CA GLU A 390 6.04 -10.86 -12.38
C GLU A 390 5.96 -11.98 -11.34
N ARG A 391 4.80 -12.15 -10.69
CA ARG A 391 4.57 -13.18 -9.65
C ARG A 391 4.02 -14.48 -10.23
N THR A 392 3.80 -14.54 -11.54
CA THR A 392 3.28 -15.72 -12.20
C THR A 392 4.37 -16.74 -12.46
N SER A 393 4.15 -17.99 -12.02
CA SER A 393 5.12 -19.08 -12.17
C SER A 393 4.47 -20.31 -12.79
N ILE A 394 5.10 -20.83 -13.85
CA ILE A 394 4.70 -22.07 -14.51
C ILE A 394 5.58 -23.21 -13.97
N PRO A 395 5.01 -24.35 -13.55
CA PRO A 395 5.80 -25.50 -13.13
C PRO A 395 6.75 -25.97 -14.23
N VAL A 396 7.99 -26.31 -13.86
CA VAL A 396 9.04 -26.72 -14.82
C VAL A 396 8.72 -28.00 -15.60
N LEU A 397 7.72 -28.77 -15.17
CA LEU A 397 7.23 -29.99 -15.83
C LEU A 397 5.97 -29.73 -16.67
N ASP A 398 5.54 -28.48 -16.82
CA ASP A 398 4.49 -28.12 -17.76
C ASP A 398 4.93 -28.47 -19.18
N ARG A 399 4.11 -29.26 -19.88
CA ARG A 399 4.43 -29.78 -21.22
C ARG A 399 4.54 -28.68 -22.28
N GLY A 400 3.88 -27.54 -22.10
CA GLY A 400 4.08 -26.38 -22.96
C GLY A 400 5.50 -25.83 -22.82
N PHE A 401 6.02 -25.76 -21.59
CA PHE A 401 7.39 -25.30 -21.34
C PHE A 401 8.45 -26.31 -21.83
N ILE A 402 8.28 -27.61 -21.56
CA ILE A 402 9.33 -28.60 -21.86
C ILE A 402 9.27 -29.22 -23.26
N PHE A 403 8.11 -29.20 -23.92
CA PHE A 403 7.91 -29.80 -25.26
C PHE A 403 7.37 -28.83 -26.30
N GLY A 404 6.86 -27.66 -25.91
CA GLY A 404 6.02 -26.85 -26.78
C GLY A 404 4.66 -27.49 -27.07
N ASP A 405 4.21 -28.43 -26.21
CA ASP A 405 2.92 -29.12 -26.30
C ASP A 405 1.79 -28.24 -25.75
N GLY A 406 1.49 -27.20 -26.54
CA GLY A 406 0.45 -26.23 -26.28
C GLY A 406 0.10 -25.42 -27.51
N ILE A 407 -1.01 -24.72 -27.40
CA ILE A 407 -1.56 -23.83 -28.40
C ILE A 407 -1.78 -22.44 -27.81
N TYR A 408 -1.82 -21.43 -28.66
CA TYR A 408 -2.11 -20.07 -28.26
C TYR A 408 -3.08 -19.39 -29.22
N GLU A 409 -3.72 -18.33 -28.74
CA GLU A 409 -4.53 -17.42 -29.52
C GLU A 409 -4.34 -15.99 -29.03
N VAL A 410 -4.48 -15.02 -29.93
CA VAL A 410 -4.59 -13.60 -29.58
C VAL A 410 -5.95 -13.13 -30.04
N VAL A 411 -6.82 -12.90 -29.07
CA VAL A 411 -8.19 -12.44 -29.33
C VAL A 411 -8.19 -10.92 -29.12
N PRO A 412 -8.32 -10.10 -30.18
CA PRO A 412 -8.76 -8.73 -29.96
C PRO A 412 -10.12 -8.80 -29.29
N VAL A 413 -10.42 -7.93 -28.32
CA VAL A 413 -11.67 -7.98 -27.55
C VAL A 413 -12.86 -7.53 -28.42
N TYR A 414 -13.19 -8.35 -29.43
CA TYR A 414 -14.33 -8.21 -30.33
C TYR A 414 -14.69 -9.62 -30.85
N GLY A 415 -15.77 -10.19 -30.32
CA GLY A 415 -16.47 -11.39 -30.84
C GLY A 415 -15.56 -12.57 -31.23
N GLY A 416 -15.18 -13.42 -30.27
CA GLY A 416 -14.32 -14.57 -30.51
C GLY A 416 -14.84 -15.87 -29.89
N LYS A 417 -14.90 -16.95 -30.68
CA LYS A 417 -14.91 -18.34 -30.18
C LYS A 417 -13.47 -18.86 -30.16
N PRO A 418 -12.95 -19.33 -29.03
CA PRO A 418 -11.62 -19.91 -29.00
C PRO A 418 -11.68 -21.41 -29.32
N PHE A 419 -10.57 -21.92 -29.87
CA PHE A 419 -10.20 -23.34 -30.03
C PHE A 419 -10.77 -24.15 -31.22
N GLN A 420 -9.86 -24.69 -32.04
CA GLN A 420 -10.04 -25.93 -32.80
C GLN A 420 -8.97 -26.93 -32.33
N SER A 421 -9.40 -28.14 -31.93
CA SER A 421 -8.67 -28.99 -30.99
C SER A 421 -7.51 -29.80 -31.60
N VAL A 422 -6.36 -29.77 -30.91
CA VAL A 422 -5.20 -30.68 -31.12
C VAL A 422 -5.20 -31.84 -30.11
N GLY A 423 -6.40 -32.28 -29.70
CA GLY A 423 -6.59 -33.29 -28.67
C GLY A 423 -6.22 -32.83 -27.25
N ILE A 424 -6.25 -31.52 -26.97
CA ILE A 424 -6.27 -30.99 -25.59
C ILE A 424 -7.74 -30.81 -25.21
N GLU A 425 -8.12 -31.29 -24.02
CA GLU A 425 -9.47 -31.09 -23.47
C GLU A 425 -9.71 -29.60 -23.20
N ASP A 426 -10.91 -29.10 -23.48
CA ASP A 426 -11.24 -27.69 -23.23
C ASP A 426 -11.28 -27.45 -21.71
N PRO A 427 -10.37 -26.62 -21.16
CA PRO A 427 -10.24 -26.48 -19.72
C PRO A 427 -11.32 -25.61 -19.07
N LEU A 428 -12.10 -24.86 -19.86
CA LEU A 428 -13.13 -23.96 -19.37
C LEU A 428 -14.38 -24.04 -20.25
N THR A 429 -15.56 -23.84 -19.67
CA THR A 429 -16.79 -23.65 -20.45
C THR A 429 -16.77 -22.32 -21.19
N GLU A 430 -17.62 -22.15 -22.22
CA GLU A 430 -17.73 -20.88 -22.96
C GLU A 430 -18.03 -19.69 -22.02
N LEU A 431 -18.91 -19.88 -21.02
CA LEU A 431 -19.20 -18.87 -19.99
C LEU A 431 -17.98 -18.55 -19.12
N GLN A 432 -17.21 -19.57 -18.73
CA GLN A 432 -15.99 -19.37 -17.93
C GLN A 432 -14.90 -18.64 -18.72
N TRP A 433 -14.75 -18.94 -20.02
CA TRP A 433 -13.84 -18.21 -20.91
C TRP A 433 -14.22 -16.73 -20.98
N VAL A 434 -15.49 -16.42 -21.26
CA VAL A 434 -15.98 -15.04 -21.36
C VAL A 434 -15.80 -14.28 -20.04
N GLN A 435 -16.19 -14.87 -18.92
CA GLN A 435 -16.06 -14.22 -17.62
C GLN A 435 -14.59 -13.97 -17.24
N THR A 436 -13.72 -14.96 -17.48
CA THR A 436 -12.30 -14.84 -17.14
C THR A 436 -11.61 -13.75 -17.97
N LEU A 437 -11.95 -13.65 -19.27
CA LEU A 437 -11.42 -12.60 -20.15
C LEU A 437 -11.89 -11.22 -19.71
N ARG A 438 -13.16 -11.08 -19.33
CA ARG A 438 -13.71 -9.83 -18.81
C ARG A 438 -13.00 -9.40 -17.52
N ASP A 439 -12.89 -10.31 -16.56
CA ASP A 439 -12.24 -10.06 -15.28
C ASP A 439 -10.76 -9.68 -15.45
N LEU A 440 -10.08 -10.26 -16.47
CA LEU A 440 -8.69 -9.95 -16.78
C LEU A 440 -8.53 -8.53 -17.34
N VAL A 441 -9.38 -8.13 -18.29
CA VAL A 441 -9.34 -6.80 -18.90
C VAL A 441 -9.70 -5.74 -17.85
N GLU A 442 -10.76 -5.97 -17.06
CA GLU A 442 -11.20 -5.06 -16.00
C GLU A 442 -10.10 -4.83 -14.94
N GLN A 443 -9.32 -5.87 -14.60
CA GLN A 443 -8.24 -5.75 -13.62
C GLN A 443 -7.00 -5.01 -14.14
N ASN A 444 -6.87 -4.82 -15.46
CA ASN A 444 -5.77 -4.07 -16.07
C ASN A 444 -6.15 -2.64 -16.46
N ASP A 445 -7.43 -2.25 -16.39
CA ASP A 445 -7.93 -0.87 -16.61
C ASP A 445 -7.53 -0.26 -17.97
N GLU A 446 -7.62 -1.07 -19.05
CA GLU A 446 -7.22 -0.67 -20.41
C GLU A 446 -8.35 -0.86 -21.43
N ASP A 447 -8.66 0.21 -22.17
CA ASP A 447 -9.81 0.27 -23.09
C ASP A 447 -9.60 -0.51 -24.42
N ASP A 448 -8.36 -0.61 -24.92
CA ASP A 448 -8.02 -1.27 -26.20
C ASP A 448 -6.81 -2.21 -26.06
N VAL A 449 -7.06 -3.45 -25.61
CA VAL A 449 -6.04 -4.48 -25.43
C VAL A 449 -6.36 -5.76 -26.19
N GLY A 450 -5.30 -6.49 -26.54
CA GLY A 450 -5.37 -7.84 -27.06
C GLY A 450 -5.14 -8.81 -25.91
N VAL A 451 -5.96 -9.86 -25.83
CA VAL A 451 -5.70 -10.91 -24.83
C VAL A 451 -4.95 -12.05 -25.49
N TYR A 452 -3.73 -12.29 -25.02
CA TYR A 452 -2.98 -13.50 -25.33
C TYR A 452 -3.48 -14.62 -24.44
N ILE A 453 -3.91 -15.72 -25.06
CA ILE A 453 -4.40 -16.92 -24.39
C ILE A 453 -3.47 -18.08 -24.78
N GLN A 454 -3.03 -18.85 -23.80
CA GLN A 454 -2.24 -20.04 -24.01
C GLN A 454 -2.80 -21.20 -23.21
N VAL A 455 -3.00 -22.34 -23.89
CA VAL A 455 -3.40 -23.60 -23.27
C VAL A 455 -2.38 -24.67 -23.57
N THR A 456 -1.82 -25.27 -22.52
CA THR A 456 -0.86 -26.38 -22.63
C THR A 456 -1.50 -27.66 -22.13
N ARG A 457 -0.93 -28.82 -22.46
CA ARG A 457 -1.39 -30.12 -21.93
C ARG A 457 -1.12 -30.30 -20.42
N GLY A 458 -0.62 -29.27 -19.74
CA GLY A 458 -0.43 -29.25 -18.30
C GLY A 458 0.84 -29.95 -17.83
N VAL A 459 0.90 -30.21 -16.53
CA VAL A 459 2.07 -30.75 -15.84
C VAL A 459 2.04 -32.28 -15.87
N ALA A 460 3.09 -32.87 -16.44
CA ALA A 460 3.25 -34.33 -16.47
C ALA A 460 4.73 -34.73 -16.50
N PRO A 461 5.08 -35.98 -16.15
CA PRO A 461 6.43 -36.51 -16.37
C PRO A 461 6.87 -36.34 -17.82
N ARG A 462 8.17 -36.13 -18.04
CA ARG A 462 8.75 -35.92 -19.37
C ARG A 462 8.72 -37.19 -20.21
N GLN A 463 7.57 -37.47 -20.81
CA GLN A 463 7.32 -38.60 -21.72
C GLN A 463 6.64 -38.09 -22.99
N HIS A 464 6.93 -38.70 -24.13
CA HIS A 464 6.39 -38.23 -25.42
C HIS A 464 4.92 -38.58 -25.61
N ALA A 465 4.46 -39.72 -25.07
CA ALA A 465 3.06 -40.10 -25.07
C ALA A 465 2.22 -39.05 -24.32
N PHE A 466 0.96 -38.87 -24.74
CA PHE A 466 0.03 -38.03 -24.01
C PHE A 466 -0.26 -38.64 -22.65
N PRO A 467 -0.22 -37.85 -21.57
CA PRO A 467 -0.55 -38.34 -20.26
C PRO A 467 -2.05 -38.61 -20.15
N GLU A 468 -2.42 -39.65 -19.40
CA GLU A 468 -3.81 -39.88 -18.97
C GLU A 468 -4.15 -38.89 -17.84
N ASP A 469 -5.37 -38.34 -17.84
CA ASP A 469 -5.93 -37.52 -16.77
C ASP A 469 -5.10 -36.30 -16.31
N THR A 470 -4.49 -35.56 -17.24
CA THR A 470 -3.77 -34.30 -16.91
C THR A 470 -4.63 -33.07 -17.16
N LYS A 471 -4.72 -32.19 -16.16
CA LYS A 471 -5.41 -30.90 -16.29
C LYS A 471 -4.59 -29.94 -17.16
N PRO A 472 -5.17 -29.34 -18.22
CA PRO A 472 -4.49 -28.33 -19.02
C PRO A 472 -4.07 -27.12 -18.18
N THR A 473 -2.94 -26.50 -18.52
CA THR A 473 -2.56 -25.19 -17.96
C THR A 473 -3.15 -24.10 -18.84
N VAL A 474 -3.85 -23.15 -18.22
CA VAL A 474 -4.44 -21.98 -18.87
C VAL A 474 -3.73 -20.73 -18.39
N PHE A 475 -3.10 -20.03 -19.32
CA PHE A 475 -2.43 -18.75 -19.10
C PHE A 475 -3.06 -17.67 -19.98
N MET A 476 -3.33 -16.49 -19.41
CA MET A 476 -3.78 -15.34 -20.16
C MET A 476 -3.09 -14.07 -19.68
N MET A 477 -2.76 -13.18 -20.61
CA MET A 477 -2.23 -11.86 -20.31
C MET A 477 -2.75 -10.83 -21.29
N VAL A 478 -2.90 -9.59 -20.82
CA VAL A 478 -3.15 -8.45 -21.70
C VAL A 478 -1.87 -8.08 -22.45
N GLN A 479 -2.05 -7.60 -23.67
CA GLN A 479 -1.01 -7.00 -24.50
C GLN A 479 -1.59 -5.74 -25.12
N ASP A 480 -0.78 -4.69 -25.19
CA ASP A 480 -1.16 -3.50 -25.93
C ASP A 480 -1.39 -3.88 -27.40
N LEU A 481 -2.59 -3.59 -27.89
CA LEU A 481 -2.75 -3.49 -29.33
C LEU A 481 -2.11 -2.16 -29.73
N PRO A 482 -1.39 -2.09 -30.87
CA PRO A 482 -0.89 -0.81 -31.36
C PRO A 482 -2.10 0.13 -31.53
N LYS A 483 -2.23 1.10 -30.61
CA LYS A 483 -3.38 2.02 -30.53
C LYS A 483 -3.43 3.00 -31.70
N ASP A 484 -2.39 3.05 -32.53
CA ASP A 484 -2.38 3.71 -33.82
C ASP A 484 -1.54 2.87 -34.79
N ALA A 485 -2.15 2.33 -35.84
CA ALA A 485 -1.38 2.13 -37.07
C ALA A 485 -0.79 3.50 -37.42
N PRO A 486 0.51 3.61 -37.77
CA PRO A 486 1.14 4.91 -37.96
C PRO A 486 0.25 5.80 -38.82
N ALA A 487 -0.03 7.02 -38.36
CA ALA A 487 -0.85 8.01 -39.04
C ALA A 487 -0.31 8.40 -40.44
N ASP A 488 0.82 7.80 -40.83
CA ASP A 488 1.46 7.95 -42.12
C ASP A 488 1.28 6.67 -42.95
N ASP A 489 0.20 6.64 -43.74
CA ASP A 489 -0.11 5.60 -44.73
C ASP A 489 0.95 5.52 -45.87
N SER A 490 2.06 6.28 -45.78
CA SER A 490 3.16 6.28 -46.76
C SER A 490 4.31 5.30 -46.46
N VAL A 491 4.37 4.71 -45.27
CA VAL A 491 5.44 3.77 -44.89
C VAL A 491 4.96 2.32 -45.02
N GLY A 492 5.16 1.72 -46.20
CA GLY A 492 4.94 0.29 -46.37
C GLY A 492 6.05 -0.56 -45.76
N LEU A 493 5.74 -1.84 -45.54
CA LEU A 493 6.69 -2.82 -45.00
C LEU A 493 7.66 -3.31 -46.07
N SER A 494 8.83 -3.75 -45.61
CA SER A 494 9.81 -4.48 -46.39
C SER A 494 9.75 -5.98 -46.10
N ALA A 495 9.89 -6.82 -47.12
CA ALA A 495 9.85 -8.27 -46.99
C ALA A 495 11.01 -8.95 -47.71
N MET A 496 11.48 -10.06 -47.17
CA MET A 496 12.41 -11.00 -47.83
C MET A 496 11.72 -12.33 -48.06
N THR A 497 12.22 -13.14 -48.99
CA THR A 497 11.77 -14.51 -49.20
C THR A 497 12.75 -15.54 -48.65
N SER A 498 12.23 -16.64 -48.09
CA SER A 498 13.05 -17.76 -47.62
C SER A 498 12.29 -19.09 -47.78
N GLU A 499 13.05 -20.20 -47.80
CA GLU A 499 12.49 -21.54 -47.69
C GLU A 499 11.74 -21.70 -46.35
N ASP A 500 10.54 -22.28 -46.41
CA ASP A 500 9.73 -22.61 -45.24
C ASP A 500 10.20 -23.94 -44.62
N PHE A 501 11.09 -23.85 -43.63
CA PHE A 501 11.58 -25.00 -42.88
C PHE A 501 10.74 -25.35 -41.64
N ARG A 502 9.52 -24.81 -41.51
CA ARG A 502 8.60 -25.15 -40.42
C ARG A 502 8.06 -26.58 -40.58
N TRP A 503 7.43 -27.10 -39.54
CA TRP A 503 6.79 -28.42 -39.56
C TRP A 503 5.59 -28.52 -40.53
N MET A 504 5.08 -29.73 -40.75
CA MET A 504 4.02 -30.00 -41.75
C MET A 504 2.59 -29.72 -41.25
N ARG A 505 2.44 -29.16 -40.04
CA ARG A 505 1.15 -28.81 -39.41
C ARG A 505 1.10 -27.34 -39.02
N CYS A 506 1.51 -26.48 -39.94
CA CYS A 506 1.45 -25.03 -39.79
C CYS A 506 0.02 -24.50 -39.68
N ASP A 507 -1.00 -25.30 -39.93
CA ASP A 507 -2.40 -24.98 -39.64
C ASP A 507 -2.72 -24.84 -38.14
N ILE A 508 -1.83 -25.32 -37.26
CA ILE A 508 -1.98 -25.26 -35.82
C ILE A 508 -1.20 -24.06 -35.25
N LYS A 509 -1.87 -23.18 -34.48
CA LYS A 509 -1.23 -22.14 -33.66
C LYS A 509 -0.54 -22.73 -32.43
N SER A 510 0.58 -23.42 -32.65
CA SER A 510 1.36 -24.04 -31.57
C SER A 510 2.32 -23.05 -30.92
N VAL A 511 2.58 -23.21 -29.62
CA VAL A 511 3.63 -22.47 -28.90
C VAL A 511 5.05 -22.85 -29.33
N SER A 512 5.21 -23.89 -30.16
CA SER A 512 6.49 -24.34 -30.74
C SER A 512 6.97 -23.40 -31.87
N LEU A 513 7.28 -22.15 -31.52
CA LEU A 513 7.54 -21.06 -32.47
C LEU A 513 9.02 -20.89 -32.89
N LEU A 514 9.92 -21.83 -32.55
CA LEU A 514 11.35 -21.67 -32.81
C LEU A 514 11.66 -21.36 -34.29
N ALA A 515 11.03 -22.08 -35.22
CA ALA A 515 11.24 -21.84 -36.65
C ALA A 515 10.72 -20.46 -37.08
N ASN A 516 9.57 -20.01 -36.57
CA ASN A 516 9.04 -18.67 -36.82
C ASN A 516 9.98 -17.57 -36.29
N VAL A 517 10.52 -17.76 -35.08
CA VAL A 517 11.49 -16.83 -34.47
C VAL A 517 12.76 -16.74 -35.31
N MET A 518 13.30 -17.89 -35.76
CA MET A 518 14.47 -17.92 -36.64
C MET A 518 14.21 -17.21 -37.97
N LEU A 519 13.07 -17.47 -38.62
CA LEU A 519 12.69 -16.83 -39.88
C LEU A 519 12.50 -15.31 -39.71
N LYS A 520 11.93 -14.88 -38.59
CA LYS A 520 11.77 -13.45 -38.27
C LYS A 520 13.10 -12.77 -38.02
N GLN A 521 13.99 -13.42 -37.27
CA GLN A 521 15.35 -12.93 -37.02
C GLN A 521 16.14 -12.80 -38.33
N MET A 522 16.01 -13.77 -39.24
CA MET A 522 16.62 -13.70 -40.57
C MET A 522 16.13 -12.50 -41.38
N ALA A 523 14.86 -12.09 -41.25
CA ALA A 523 14.35 -10.87 -41.88
C ALA A 523 15.01 -9.62 -41.27
N VAL A 524 15.06 -9.54 -39.94
CA VAL A 524 15.69 -8.41 -39.22
C VAL A 524 17.17 -8.26 -39.59
N GLU A 525 17.92 -9.36 -39.67
CA GLU A 525 19.33 -9.37 -40.09
C GLU A 525 19.54 -8.90 -41.53
N GLN A 526 18.51 -9.03 -42.37
CA GLN A 526 18.49 -8.55 -43.75
C GLN A 526 17.85 -7.16 -43.88
N GLY A 527 17.52 -6.51 -42.76
CA GLY A 527 16.89 -5.18 -42.74
C GLY A 527 15.45 -5.16 -43.24
N ALA A 528 14.74 -6.28 -43.11
CA ALA A 528 13.35 -6.42 -43.54
C ALA A 528 12.38 -6.61 -42.37
N ASP A 529 11.15 -6.14 -42.54
CA ASP A 529 10.08 -6.25 -41.54
C ASP A 529 9.46 -7.64 -41.47
N GLU A 530 9.47 -8.42 -42.55
CA GLU A 530 8.85 -9.76 -42.59
C GLU A 530 9.58 -10.74 -43.52
N MET A 531 9.48 -12.03 -43.21
CA MET A 531 9.92 -13.11 -44.09
C MET A 531 8.73 -13.81 -44.74
N ILE A 532 8.58 -13.71 -46.06
CA ILE A 532 7.62 -14.47 -46.86
C ILE A 532 8.19 -15.86 -47.18
N LEU A 533 7.39 -16.88 -46.92
CA LEU A 533 7.85 -18.26 -46.88
C LEU A 533 7.46 -19.02 -48.15
N LEU A 534 8.39 -19.85 -48.62
CA LEU A 534 8.26 -20.61 -49.86
C LEU A 534 8.39 -22.11 -49.61
N ARG A 535 7.49 -22.90 -50.19
CA ARG A 535 7.63 -24.36 -50.32
C ARG A 535 7.56 -24.75 -51.79
N ASN A 536 8.57 -25.45 -52.29
CA ASN A 536 8.64 -25.89 -53.68
C ASN A 536 8.44 -24.74 -54.69
N GLY A 537 8.89 -23.53 -54.37
CA GLY A 537 8.75 -22.33 -55.21
C GLY A 537 7.38 -21.63 -55.15
N TYR A 538 6.48 -22.06 -54.25
CA TYR A 538 5.17 -21.44 -54.02
C TYR A 538 5.10 -20.81 -52.64
N VAL A 539 4.42 -19.67 -52.55
CA VAL A 539 4.18 -18.93 -51.31
C VAL A 539 3.21 -19.70 -50.42
N THR A 540 3.55 -19.83 -49.14
CA THR A 540 2.64 -20.33 -48.10
C THR A 540 2.03 -19.17 -47.32
N GLU A 541 2.86 -18.47 -46.55
CA GLU A 541 2.49 -17.31 -45.73
C GLU A 541 3.78 -16.57 -45.30
N GLY A 542 3.69 -15.61 -44.38
CA GLY A 542 4.84 -14.99 -43.73
C GLY A 542 5.24 -15.69 -42.42
N ALA A 543 6.39 -15.35 -41.84
CA ALA A 543 6.82 -15.91 -40.56
C ALA A 543 5.85 -15.59 -39.40
N SER A 544 5.13 -14.47 -39.48
CA SER A 544 4.13 -14.04 -38.48
C SER A 544 2.84 -13.47 -39.08
N SER A 545 2.55 -13.75 -40.35
CA SER A 545 1.47 -13.09 -41.11
C SER A 545 0.97 -13.98 -42.25
N ASN A 546 -0.21 -13.69 -42.82
CA ASN A 546 -0.64 -14.25 -44.10
C ASN A 546 -0.29 -13.31 -45.26
N VAL A 547 -0.19 -13.85 -46.47
CA VAL A 547 0.23 -13.10 -47.68
C VAL A 547 -0.92 -13.02 -48.68
N PHE A 548 -1.10 -11.81 -49.21
CA PHE A 548 -1.92 -11.54 -50.39
C PHE A 548 -1.07 -10.85 -51.46
N ALA A 549 -1.42 -11.01 -52.73
CA ALA A 549 -0.80 -10.30 -53.82
C ALA A 549 -1.83 -9.93 -54.89
N VAL A 550 -1.73 -8.74 -55.46
CA VAL A 550 -2.53 -8.34 -56.64
C VAL A 550 -1.74 -8.70 -57.88
N VAL A 551 -2.31 -9.55 -58.74
CA VAL A 551 -1.67 -9.96 -59.99
C VAL A 551 -2.67 -9.80 -61.11
N SER A 552 -2.38 -8.94 -62.08
CA SER A 552 -3.26 -8.70 -63.23
C SER A 552 -4.66 -8.24 -62.82
N GLY A 553 -4.76 -7.42 -61.78
CA GLY A 553 -6.02 -6.88 -61.24
C GLY A 553 -6.86 -7.86 -60.41
N GLU A 554 -6.35 -9.06 -60.12
CA GLU A 554 -6.99 -10.05 -59.24
C GLU A 554 -6.21 -10.19 -57.93
N VAL A 555 -6.91 -10.21 -56.79
CA VAL A 555 -6.33 -10.50 -55.48
C VAL A 555 -6.11 -12.01 -55.35
N LEU A 556 -4.89 -12.42 -55.05
CA LEU A 556 -4.49 -13.80 -54.84
C LEU A 556 -4.02 -14.00 -53.40
N THR A 557 -4.40 -15.13 -52.81
CA THR A 557 -3.81 -15.63 -51.55
C THR A 557 -3.70 -17.15 -51.61
N PRO A 558 -2.66 -17.76 -51.01
CA PRO A 558 -2.56 -19.22 -50.95
C PRO A 558 -3.81 -19.87 -50.32
N PRO A 559 -4.29 -21.01 -50.86
CA PRO A 559 -5.46 -21.69 -50.32
C PRO A 559 -5.16 -22.35 -48.97
N LEU A 560 -6.16 -22.42 -48.09
CA LEU A 560 -6.03 -23.09 -46.79
C LEU A 560 -5.54 -24.53 -46.96
N SER A 561 -4.52 -24.89 -46.17
CA SER A 561 -3.91 -26.22 -46.14
C SER A 561 -3.22 -26.46 -44.81
N GLY A 562 -2.69 -27.67 -44.58
CA GLY A 562 -1.85 -27.96 -43.39
C GLY A 562 -0.54 -27.17 -43.31
N LEU A 563 -0.22 -26.36 -44.33
CA LEU A 563 1.07 -25.66 -44.48
C LEU A 563 0.99 -24.16 -44.21
N LEU A 564 -0.17 -23.63 -43.80
CA LEU A 564 -0.32 -22.23 -43.40
C LEU A 564 -1.43 -22.03 -42.36
N LEU A 565 -1.35 -20.94 -41.60
CA LEU A 565 -2.37 -20.56 -40.63
C LEU A 565 -3.56 -19.88 -41.32
N GLY A 566 -4.78 -20.27 -40.96
CA GLY A 566 -5.97 -19.71 -41.61
C GLY A 566 -6.21 -18.21 -41.34
N GLY A 567 -5.84 -17.72 -40.16
CA GLY A 567 -5.88 -16.29 -39.78
C GLY A 567 -7.28 -15.64 -39.74
N ILE A 568 -7.64 -15.01 -38.62
CA ILE A 568 -8.92 -14.27 -38.53
C ILE A 568 -8.91 -13.06 -39.46
N THR A 569 -7.83 -12.27 -39.47
CA THR A 569 -7.67 -11.12 -40.36
C THR A 569 -7.73 -11.52 -41.83
N ARG A 570 -7.08 -12.63 -42.22
CA ARG A 570 -7.16 -13.19 -43.58
C ARG A 570 -8.60 -13.50 -43.95
N ARG A 571 -9.36 -14.18 -43.08
CA ARG A 571 -10.78 -14.46 -43.30
C ARG A 571 -11.59 -13.16 -43.51
N VAL A 572 -11.36 -12.15 -42.68
CA VAL A 572 -12.04 -10.84 -42.82
C VAL A 572 -11.73 -10.19 -44.16
N VAL A 573 -10.47 -10.20 -44.62
CA VAL A 573 -10.09 -9.67 -45.94
C VAL A 573 -10.78 -10.44 -47.07
N VAL A 574 -10.80 -11.77 -46.99
CA VAL A 574 -11.51 -12.62 -47.97
C VAL A 574 -13.00 -12.29 -48.02
N ASP A 575 -13.64 -12.12 -46.86
CA ASP A 575 -15.06 -11.77 -46.77
C ASP A 575 -15.34 -10.36 -47.30
N LEU A 576 -14.45 -9.40 -47.05
CA LEU A 576 -14.55 -8.04 -47.59
C LEU A 576 -14.42 -8.05 -49.12
N CYS A 577 -13.46 -8.81 -49.68
CA CYS A 577 -13.35 -8.97 -51.13
C CYS A 577 -14.66 -9.50 -51.72
N ARG A 578 -15.23 -10.57 -51.14
CA ARG A 578 -16.50 -11.16 -51.59
C ARG A 578 -17.66 -10.18 -51.46
N LYS A 579 -17.80 -9.51 -50.31
CA LYS A 579 -18.86 -8.53 -50.02
C LYS A 579 -18.86 -7.38 -51.01
N HIS A 580 -17.67 -6.87 -51.37
CA HIS A 580 -17.52 -5.73 -52.26
C HIS A 580 -17.25 -6.13 -53.72
N SER A 581 -17.40 -7.41 -54.07
CA SER A 581 -17.15 -7.93 -55.43
C SER A 581 -15.76 -7.60 -55.99
N MET A 582 -14.75 -7.48 -55.13
CA MET A 582 -13.35 -7.37 -55.54
C MET A 582 -12.87 -8.75 -56.03
N PRO A 583 -12.31 -8.89 -57.25
CA PRO A 583 -11.84 -10.17 -57.77
C PRO A 583 -10.82 -10.81 -56.83
N LEU A 584 -11.16 -11.99 -56.31
CA LEU A 584 -10.35 -12.74 -55.35
C LEU A 584 -10.29 -14.21 -55.77
N ARG A 585 -9.09 -14.79 -55.72
CA ARG A 585 -8.89 -16.22 -55.91
C ARG A 585 -7.90 -16.79 -54.90
N GLU A 586 -8.37 -17.81 -54.18
CA GLU A 586 -7.55 -18.62 -53.28
C GLU A 586 -6.82 -19.70 -54.11
N ALA A 587 -5.61 -19.39 -54.59
CA ALA A 587 -4.84 -20.24 -55.50
C ALA A 587 -3.34 -20.19 -55.23
N ALA A 588 -2.62 -21.19 -55.75
CA ALA A 588 -1.17 -21.29 -55.59
C ALA A 588 -0.47 -20.05 -56.19
N LEU A 589 0.30 -19.35 -55.37
CA LEU A 589 1.06 -18.17 -55.75
C LEU A 589 2.53 -18.54 -55.91
N SER A 590 3.05 -18.48 -57.14
CA SER A 590 4.47 -18.78 -57.39
C SER A 590 5.37 -17.62 -56.96
N LEU A 591 6.65 -17.89 -56.62
CA LEU A 591 7.63 -16.83 -56.36
C LEU A 591 7.72 -15.83 -57.52
N ARG A 592 7.67 -16.32 -58.77
CA ARG A 592 7.69 -15.45 -59.95
C ARG A 592 6.48 -14.53 -59.98
N SER A 593 5.28 -15.04 -59.67
CA SER A 593 4.05 -14.24 -59.60
C SER A 593 4.12 -13.19 -58.49
N LEU A 594 4.67 -13.56 -57.32
CA LEU A 594 4.88 -12.63 -56.21
C LEU A 594 5.85 -11.50 -56.59
N GLN A 595 6.97 -11.82 -57.25
CA GLN A 595 7.97 -10.84 -57.70
C GLN A 595 7.48 -9.88 -58.80
N HIS A 596 6.39 -10.23 -59.50
CA HIS A 596 5.77 -9.39 -60.53
C HIS A 596 4.37 -8.91 -60.12
N ALA A 597 4.03 -9.02 -58.83
CA ALA A 597 2.74 -8.55 -58.33
C ALA A 597 2.66 -7.02 -58.39
N ASP A 598 1.48 -6.52 -58.71
CA ASP A 598 1.16 -5.09 -58.72
C ASP A 598 1.16 -4.54 -57.28
N GLU A 599 0.75 -5.37 -56.32
CA GLU A 599 0.77 -5.06 -54.88
C GLU A 599 0.96 -6.35 -54.06
N ILE A 600 1.55 -6.23 -52.87
CA ILE A 600 1.67 -7.34 -51.90
C ILE A 600 1.18 -6.85 -50.54
N TRP A 601 0.40 -7.67 -49.84
CA TRP A 601 -0.15 -7.34 -48.52
C TRP A 601 0.19 -8.43 -47.50
N LEU A 602 0.40 -8.01 -46.26
CA LEU A 602 0.57 -8.90 -45.11
C LEU A 602 -0.59 -8.67 -44.14
N THR A 603 -1.20 -9.75 -43.66
CA THR A 603 -2.31 -9.66 -42.71
C THR A 603 -2.01 -10.38 -41.39
N SER A 604 -2.30 -9.73 -40.26
CA SER A 604 -2.22 -10.32 -38.91
C SER A 604 -3.09 -9.54 -37.92
N SER A 605 -3.44 -10.15 -36.78
CA SER A 605 -4.24 -9.48 -35.75
C SER A 605 -3.57 -8.21 -35.20
N THR A 606 -2.23 -8.19 -35.13
CA THR A 606 -1.46 -7.05 -34.59
C THR A 606 -1.15 -5.97 -35.62
N LYS A 607 -1.18 -6.27 -36.93
CA LYS A 607 -0.82 -5.31 -38.00
C LYS A 607 -2.00 -4.90 -38.89
N GLY A 608 -3.17 -5.54 -38.74
CA GLY A 608 -4.28 -5.35 -39.68
C GLY A 608 -3.91 -5.82 -41.08
N VAL A 609 -4.11 -4.97 -42.09
CA VAL A 609 -3.76 -5.19 -43.50
C VAL A 609 -2.62 -4.25 -43.89
N ALA A 610 -1.38 -4.74 -43.88
CA ALA A 610 -0.20 -3.91 -44.14
C ALA A 610 0.31 -4.07 -45.58
N PRO A 611 0.68 -2.98 -46.28
CA PRO A 611 1.23 -3.06 -47.63
C PRO A 611 2.73 -3.39 -47.56
N VAL A 612 3.22 -4.16 -48.54
CA VAL A 612 4.65 -4.40 -48.74
C VAL A 612 5.12 -3.60 -49.94
N VAL A 613 6.10 -2.72 -49.72
CA VAL A 613 6.65 -1.81 -50.74
C VAL A 613 8.01 -2.26 -51.26
N SER A 614 8.66 -3.20 -50.59
CA SER A 614 9.93 -3.79 -51.03
C SER A 614 9.93 -5.29 -50.79
N LEU A 615 10.29 -6.07 -51.82
CA LEU A 615 10.47 -7.53 -51.77
C LEU A 615 11.87 -7.90 -52.27
N ASP A 616 12.63 -8.65 -51.47
CA ASP A 616 14.00 -9.08 -51.82
C ASP A 616 14.92 -7.90 -52.19
N GLY A 617 14.74 -6.76 -51.52
CA GLY A 617 15.46 -5.51 -51.78
C GLY A 617 15.05 -4.76 -53.06
N ARG A 618 13.97 -5.20 -53.74
CA ARG A 618 13.43 -4.55 -54.95
C ARG A 618 12.08 -3.91 -54.64
N PRO A 619 11.77 -2.73 -55.23
CA PRO A 619 10.46 -2.12 -55.04
C PRO A 619 9.35 -3.02 -55.58
N VAL A 620 8.25 -3.13 -54.82
CA VAL A 620 6.97 -3.66 -55.32
C VAL A 620 6.28 -2.51 -56.03
N ASN A 621 6.02 -2.66 -57.34
CA ASN A 621 5.56 -1.57 -58.21
C ASN A 621 6.47 -0.32 -58.11
N GLU A 622 5.95 0.83 -57.67
CA GLU A 622 6.69 2.09 -57.50
C GLU A 622 7.32 2.25 -56.10
N GLY A 623 7.28 1.21 -55.26
CA GLY A 623 7.74 1.28 -53.87
C GLY A 623 6.78 2.04 -52.96
N MET A 624 5.51 2.13 -53.35
CA MET A 624 4.44 2.81 -52.62
C MET A 624 3.21 1.89 -52.49
N PRO A 625 2.41 2.02 -51.43
CA PRO A 625 1.16 1.26 -51.31
C PRO A 625 0.21 1.54 -52.48
N GLY A 626 -0.32 0.48 -53.09
CA GLY A 626 -1.16 0.58 -54.28
C GLY A 626 -2.65 0.86 -54.00
N PRO A 627 -3.43 1.20 -55.04
CA PRO A 627 -4.83 1.60 -54.90
C PRO A 627 -5.77 0.47 -54.44
N VAL A 628 -5.46 -0.79 -54.73
CA VAL A 628 -6.29 -1.94 -54.29
C VAL A 628 -6.15 -2.15 -52.79
N TRP A 629 -4.92 -2.03 -52.27
CA TRP A 629 -4.63 -2.04 -50.84
C TRP A 629 -5.33 -0.88 -50.12
N GLN A 630 -5.21 0.36 -50.61
CA GLN A 630 -5.85 1.54 -50.00
C GLN A 630 -7.36 1.34 -49.85
N GLN A 631 -8.00 0.75 -50.88
CA GLN A 631 -9.42 0.43 -50.84
C GLN A 631 -9.75 -0.65 -49.80
N MET A 632 -8.93 -1.70 -49.70
CA MET A 632 -9.10 -2.77 -48.72
C MET A 632 -8.88 -2.29 -47.28
N ASP A 633 -7.81 -1.53 -47.03
CA ASP A 633 -7.52 -0.95 -45.72
C ASP A 633 -8.65 -0.03 -45.27
N SER A 634 -9.22 0.79 -46.17
CA SER A 634 -10.41 1.60 -45.88
C SER A 634 -11.60 0.73 -45.42
N TRP A 635 -11.91 -0.36 -46.13
CA TRP A 635 -12.98 -1.27 -45.74
C TRP A 635 -12.71 -1.99 -44.42
N TYR A 636 -11.44 -2.38 -44.20
CA TYR A 636 -11.01 -3.04 -42.97
C TYR A 636 -11.14 -2.11 -41.75
N ARG A 637 -10.64 -0.87 -41.85
CA ARG A 637 -10.76 0.16 -40.80
C ARG A 637 -12.21 0.53 -40.52
N GLN A 638 -13.05 0.63 -41.56
CA GLN A 638 -14.49 0.88 -41.39
C GLN A 638 -15.18 -0.26 -40.62
N ARG A 639 -14.85 -1.52 -40.93
CA ARG A 639 -15.39 -2.68 -40.22
C ARG A 639 -14.90 -2.73 -38.77
N ALA A 640 -13.61 -2.51 -38.52
CA ALA A 640 -13.06 -2.45 -37.16
C ALA A 640 -13.74 -1.35 -36.32
N GLY A 641 -13.93 -0.16 -36.89
CA GLY A 641 -14.61 0.97 -36.23
C GLY A 641 -16.13 0.83 -36.11
N GLN A 642 -16.78 -0.07 -36.86
CA GLN A 642 -18.19 -0.43 -36.67
C GLN A 642 -18.35 -1.40 -35.51
N VAL A 643 -17.50 -2.42 -35.44
CA VAL A 643 -17.47 -3.39 -34.35
C VAL A 643 -17.14 -2.70 -33.01
N SER A 644 -16.15 -1.80 -32.98
CA SER A 644 -15.87 -0.99 -31.79
C SER A 644 -17.06 -0.13 -31.32
N ARG A 645 -17.91 0.36 -32.24
CA ARG A 645 -19.11 1.17 -31.93
C ARG A 645 -20.35 0.36 -31.58
N GLU A 646 -20.54 -0.82 -32.18
CA GLU A 646 -21.68 -1.71 -31.88
C GLU A 646 -21.59 -2.35 -30.49
N TYR A 647 -20.38 -2.54 -29.96
CA TYR A 647 -20.14 -3.22 -28.68
C TYR A 647 -19.62 -2.28 -27.57
N GLY A 648 -19.58 -0.97 -27.83
CA GLY A 648 -18.92 0.05 -27.01
C GLY A 648 -19.77 0.74 -25.93
N SER A 649 -20.96 0.26 -25.57
CA SER A 649 -21.71 0.91 -24.46
C SER A 649 -22.64 0.04 -23.62
N ASP A 650 -22.96 -1.20 -23.99
CA ASP A 650 -23.68 -2.15 -23.14
C ASP A 650 -23.33 -3.57 -23.59
N VAL A 651 -22.79 -4.38 -22.68
CA VAL A 651 -22.23 -5.71 -23.01
C VAL A 651 -23.35 -6.76 -23.02
N ASP A 652 -24.07 -6.86 -24.14
CA ASP A 652 -24.76 -8.09 -24.54
C ASP A 652 -23.92 -8.79 -25.62
N LEU A 653 -23.17 -9.81 -25.20
CA LEU A 653 -22.35 -10.64 -26.08
C LEU A 653 -23.22 -11.64 -26.84
N ALA A 654 -23.98 -11.16 -27.83
CA ALA A 654 -24.58 -12.02 -28.82
C ALA A 654 -23.49 -12.55 -29.77
N VAL A 655 -23.16 -13.84 -29.61
CA VAL A 655 -22.27 -14.60 -30.50
C VAL A 655 -22.92 -14.69 -31.89
N VAL A 656 -22.46 -13.88 -32.85
CA VAL A 656 -22.87 -14.02 -34.25
C VAL A 656 -22.15 -15.21 -34.86
N THR A 657 -22.77 -16.38 -34.86
CA THR A 657 -22.44 -17.45 -35.82
C THR A 657 -23.23 -17.24 -37.09
N SER A 658 -22.53 -17.08 -38.21
CA SER A 658 -23.09 -17.26 -39.54
C SER A 658 -23.48 -18.72 -39.73
N ASP A 659 -24.73 -19.05 -39.42
CA ASP A 659 -25.54 -20.07 -40.07
C ASP A 659 -26.96 -19.93 -39.50
N GLU A 660 -27.81 -19.24 -40.24
CA GLU A 660 -29.26 -19.33 -40.07
C GLU A 660 -29.65 -20.79 -40.31
N HIS A 661 -29.77 -21.59 -39.25
CA HIS A 661 -30.81 -22.60 -38.99
C HIS A 661 -30.32 -23.57 -37.90
N SER A 662 -31.15 -23.68 -36.85
CA SER A 662 -31.11 -24.66 -35.74
C SER A 662 -30.07 -24.42 -34.64
N LYS A 663 -30.52 -23.83 -33.52
CA LYS A 663 -30.16 -24.13 -32.11
C LYS A 663 -30.67 -23.02 -31.18
N GLU A 664 -31.99 -22.86 -31.12
CA GLU A 664 -32.61 -22.31 -29.91
C GLU A 664 -32.57 -23.41 -28.83
N GLU A 665 -32.34 -23.00 -27.58
CA GLU A 665 -32.36 -23.77 -26.31
C GLU A 665 -30.99 -24.30 -25.80
N LEU A 666 -30.30 -23.46 -25.02
CA LEU A 666 -29.11 -23.83 -24.19
C LEU A 666 -29.40 -23.82 -22.68
N ILE A 667 -30.63 -23.51 -22.27
CA ILE A 667 -31.07 -23.60 -20.87
C ILE A 667 -32.35 -24.44 -20.88
N GLU A 668 -32.28 -25.65 -20.30
CA GLU A 668 -33.45 -26.48 -20.07
C GLU A 668 -34.17 -25.94 -18.82
N PHE A 669 -35.44 -25.57 -18.98
CA PHE A 669 -36.28 -25.12 -17.88
C PHE A 669 -37.21 -26.26 -17.42
N PRO A 670 -37.50 -26.38 -16.11
CA PRO A 670 -37.09 -25.46 -15.04
C PRO A 670 -35.65 -25.69 -14.56
N CYS A 671 -34.95 -24.63 -14.14
CA CYS A 671 -33.58 -24.72 -13.60
C CYS A 671 -33.36 -23.78 -12.40
N GLU A 672 -32.31 -24.07 -11.62
CA GLU A 672 -31.78 -23.13 -10.63
C GLU A 672 -30.76 -22.21 -11.33
N TYR A 673 -30.92 -20.90 -11.17
CA TYR A 673 -30.16 -19.88 -11.87
C TYR A 673 -29.61 -18.86 -10.86
N GLU A 674 -28.34 -18.46 -10.98
CA GLU A 674 -27.75 -17.45 -10.10
C GLU A 674 -27.90 -16.05 -10.71
N VAL A 675 -28.67 -15.18 -10.06
CA VAL A 675 -28.78 -13.76 -10.42
C VAL A 675 -27.74 -12.99 -9.63
N LYS A 676 -26.97 -12.14 -10.31
CA LYS A 676 -25.95 -11.27 -9.69
C LYS A 676 -26.02 -9.87 -10.29
N VAL A 677 -26.32 -8.88 -9.44
CA VAL A 677 -26.39 -7.47 -9.82
C VAL A 677 -25.31 -6.69 -9.07
N MET A 678 -24.58 -5.83 -9.76
CA MET A 678 -23.52 -5.01 -9.19
C MET A 678 -23.90 -3.52 -9.24
N GLY A 679 -23.59 -2.80 -8.17
CA GLY A 679 -23.89 -1.37 -8.05
C GLY A 679 -23.10 -0.72 -6.94
N LEU A 680 -23.36 0.57 -6.71
CA LEU A 680 -22.73 1.32 -5.63
C LEU A 680 -23.10 0.70 -4.27
N ASP A 681 -22.13 0.60 -3.37
CA ASP A 681 -22.35 0.06 -2.03
C ASP A 681 -23.15 1.05 -1.19
N ASN A 682 -24.48 0.96 -1.30
CA ASN A 682 -25.41 1.68 -0.47
C ASN A 682 -26.65 0.84 -0.14
N PRO A 683 -27.31 1.10 1.00
CA PRO A 683 -28.46 0.32 1.45
C PRO A 683 -29.66 0.34 0.48
N GLU A 684 -29.86 1.42 -0.28
CA GLU A 684 -30.99 1.55 -1.23
C GLU A 684 -30.83 0.58 -2.40
N PHE A 685 -29.60 0.46 -2.93
CA PHE A 685 -29.27 -0.49 -3.99
C PHE A 685 -29.48 -1.94 -3.54
N HIS A 686 -29.04 -2.30 -2.33
CA HIS A 686 -29.27 -3.63 -1.77
C HIS A 686 -30.77 -3.96 -1.65
N ALA A 687 -31.55 -3.01 -1.12
CA ALA A 687 -32.97 -3.20 -0.93
C ALA A 687 -33.71 -3.34 -2.26
N GLU A 688 -33.33 -2.56 -3.27
CA GLU A 688 -33.99 -2.56 -4.57
C GLU A 688 -33.72 -3.85 -5.35
N VAL A 689 -32.48 -4.34 -5.37
CA VAL A 689 -32.16 -5.62 -6.02
C VAL A 689 -32.90 -6.78 -5.35
N LYS A 690 -32.93 -6.83 -4.01
CA LYS A 690 -33.71 -7.81 -3.26
C LYS A 690 -35.19 -7.74 -3.58
N ARG A 691 -35.76 -6.52 -3.66
CA ARG A 691 -37.16 -6.29 -4.00
C ARG A 691 -37.49 -6.79 -5.41
N ILE A 692 -36.66 -6.50 -6.40
CA ILE A 692 -36.88 -6.94 -7.79
C ILE A 692 -36.89 -8.47 -7.89
N ILE A 693 -35.90 -9.13 -7.27
CA ILE A 693 -35.78 -10.59 -7.29
C ILE A 693 -36.97 -11.25 -6.59
N THR A 694 -37.34 -10.79 -5.39
CA THR A 694 -38.48 -11.33 -4.62
C THR A 694 -39.84 -11.00 -5.24
N THR A 695 -39.93 -10.01 -6.13
CA THR A 695 -41.18 -9.68 -6.87
C THR A 695 -41.45 -10.68 -7.99
N HIS A 696 -40.41 -11.20 -8.62
CA HIS A 696 -40.53 -12.09 -9.79
C HIS A 696 -40.35 -13.56 -9.43
N VAL A 697 -39.60 -13.86 -8.36
CA VAL A 697 -39.36 -15.23 -7.87
C VAL A 697 -39.92 -15.36 -6.46
N ALA A 698 -40.91 -16.23 -6.30
CA ALA A 698 -41.49 -16.54 -4.98
C ALA A 698 -40.48 -17.29 -4.08
N ASP A 699 -40.59 -17.10 -2.77
CA ASP A 699 -39.88 -17.87 -1.73
C ASP A 699 -38.34 -17.75 -1.67
N VAL A 700 -37.74 -16.67 -2.17
CA VAL A 700 -36.31 -16.38 -1.94
C VAL A 700 -36.10 -15.82 -0.53
N ALA A 701 -35.68 -16.65 0.41
CA ALA A 701 -35.35 -16.24 1.77
C ALA A 701 -34.17 -15.24 1.80
N ASP A 702 -34.20 -14.32 2.78
CA ASP A 702 -33.20 -13.25 2.89
C ASP A 702 -31.75 -13.77 3.07
N GLU A 703 -31.62 -14.98 3.61
CA GLU A 703 -30.36 -15.72 3.81
C GLU A 703 -29.73 -16.25 2.52
N HIS A 704 -30.48 -16.30 1.41
CA HIS A 704 -29.96 -16.70 0.10
C HIS A 704 -29.30 -15.54 -0.66
N PHE A 705 -29.40 -14.31 -0.16
CA PHE A 705 -28.72 -13.16 -0.73
C PHE A 705 -27.30 -13.04 -0.18
N ARG A 706 -26.32 -13.02 -1.09
CA ARG A 706 -24.91 -12.79 -0.77
C ARG A 706 -24.50 -11.39 -1.21
N LEU A 707 -23.89 -10.65 -0.29
CA LEU A 707 -23.25 -9.37 -0.56
C LEU A 707 -21.73 -9.57 -0.62
N LYS A 708 -21.11 -9.13 -1.70
CA LYS A 708 -19.65 -9.17 -1.84
C LYS A 708 -19.13 -7.78 -2.25
N PRO A 709 -18.40 -7.09 -1.38
CA PRO A 709 -17.74 -5.83 -1.73
C PRO A 709 -16.66 -6.03 -2.79
N SER A 710 -16.49 -5.04 -3.65
CA SER A 710 -15.35 -4.93 -4.57
C SER A 710 -14.03 -4.69 -3.82
N ALA A 711 -12.89 -5.03 -4.42
CA ALA A 711 -11.57 -4.93 -3.79
C ALA A 711 -11.19 -3.50 -3.32
N LYS A 712 -11.78 -2.47 -3.94
CA LYS A 712 -11.59 -1.05 -3.60
C LYS A 712 -12.73 -0.46 -2.76
N GLY A 713 -13.73 -1.27 -2.34
CA GLY A 713 -14.82 -0.88 -1.43
C GLY A 713 -15.89 0.07 -1.99
N LYS A 714 -15.84 0.41 -3.28
CA LYS A 714 -16.77 1.38 -3.92
C LYS A 714 -18.08 0.74 -4.41
N TYR A 715 -18.00 -0.52 -4.82
CA TYR A 715 -19.13 -1.29 -5.36
C TYR A 715 -19.37 -2.57 -4.56
N VAL A 716 -20.57 -3.10 -4.68
CA VAL A 716 -21.01 -4.36 -4.07
C VAL A 716 -21.78 -5.18 -5.10
N SER A 717 -21.59 -6.51 -5.09
CA SER A 717 -22.47 -7.42 -5.81
C SER A 717 -23.49 -8.03 -4.86
N VAL A 718 -24.77 -7.94 -5.24
CA VAL A 718 -25.88 -8.66 -4.62
C VAL A 718 -26.20 -9.87 -5.49
N SER A 719 -26.09 -11.07 -4.94
CA SER A 719 -26.39 -12.31 -5.69
C SER A 719 -27.34 -13.23 -4.95
N ALA A 720 -28.24 -13.90 -5.66
CA ALA A 720 -29.11 -14.94 -5.12
C ALA A 720 -29.32 -16.07 -6.13
N SER A 721 -29.38 -17.31 -5.64
CA SER A 721 -29.86 -18.45 -6.43
C SER A 721 -31.39 -18.43 -6.48
N VAL A 722 -31.97 -18.50 -7.68
CA VAL A 722 -33.40 -18.48 -7.93
C VAL A 722 -33.83 -19.68 -8.75
N TYR A 723 -35.03 -20.19 -8.50
CA TYR A 723 -35.60 -21.26 -9.32
C TYR A 723 -36.49 -20.66 -10.42
N VAL A 724 -36.20 -20.97 -11.68
CA VAL A 724 -36.83 -20.33 -12.83
C VAL A 724 -37.52 -21.38 -13.70
N GLU A 725 -38.81 -21.18 -13.93
CA GLU A 725 -39.70 -22.18 -14.56
C GLU A 725 -39.68 -22.15 -16.09
N SER A 726 -39.29 -21.03 -16.70
CA SER A 726 -39.27 -20.85 -18.15
C SER A 726 -38.33 -19.72 -18.56
N ARG A 727 -37.97 -19.69 -19.85
CA ARG A 727 -37.18 -18.59 -20.43
C ARG A 727 -37.83 -17.22 -20.24
N THR A 728 -39.13 -17.12 -20.44
CA THR A 728 -39.87 -15.85 -20.25
C THR A 728 -39.84 -15.39 -18.80
N HIS A 729 -39.86 -16.32 -17.84
CA HIS A 729 -39.68 -15.99 -16.42
C HIS A 729 -38.27 -15.41 -16.17
N LEU A 730 -37.23 -15.99 -16.76
CA LEU A 730 -35.86 -15.45 -16.68
C LEU A 730 -35.75 -14.05 -17.31
N GLU A 731 -36.31 -13.86 -18.50
CA GLU A 731 -36.30 -12.59 -19.24
C GLU A 731 -37.13 -11.49 -18.56
N THR A 732 -38.10 -11.84 -17.71
CA THR A 732 -38.86 -10.85 -16.92
C THR A 732 -38.11 -10.45 -15.64
N LEU A 733 -37.21 -11.30 -15.16
CA LEU A 733 -36.41 -11.06 -13.96
C LEU A 733 -35.17 -10.18 -14.25
N TYR A 734 -34.59 -10.32 -15.44
CA TYR A 734 -33.55 -9.42 -15.98
C TYR A 734 -34.17 -8.10 -16.45
#